data_AF-E7GB44-F1
#
_entry.id   AF-E7GB44-F1
#
_cell.length_a   1.000
_cell.length_b   1.000
_cell.length_c   1.000
_cell.angle_alpha   90.00
_cell.angle_beta   90.00
_cell.angle_gamma   90.00
#
_symmetry.space_group_name_H-M   'P 1'
#
loop_
_entity.id
_entity.type
_entity.pdbx_description
1 polymer ?
#
loop_
_entity_poly.entity_id
_entity_poly.type
_entity_poly.pdbx_seq_one_letter_code
_entity_poly.pdbx_strand_id
1 'polypeptide(L)'
;MKKVLLVISTFLFVLSSTLTFTYAANTKSEAYLKLKNYYQQSHVLTTPEEIMAVEALGLEVEDYFSIPDLKNQDFKKLKFSDLSKSIIAMSVSGIDPRDVNGINVVETLETYIQDDGSLENAGWVIDGYTLPWVVWALYIVESSHLEKVCDYLVSQQASDGGFGGYGYTDVDTTGQVIQALCLVNKNKYESVIQHAIQYMKSLQQDDSGYKAYQYGSGNPDTQASAILGLLAYDETGLKGMKYSVNGNHPYDYLLDYQASDGSFSKSSFNARTTATAALTIGSYMNGDFFKHAKQEYEELVEKNNQENMKRRKQSYQSLYSSYKNKNTINDYYDYISIEALGLNIKDFQTLDLESMKYEELYESELAQVILGLLVENKNPRNVNGKDLVALLESYVKNDGTISKKTPITANFQVWCVYALYAVNSEKLDIAADQLASMQNQDGAFGYPGFEDLDTTGWVVDALSLVNKTKYQSVLQKSIQYFQSQQQSNGTFGIEKNDWDVFPNTNTQANVLLGLISYDKRGLDDGIYHKDVVDILLKFQNSEGTFGWDNQIYNQFATQQAAWTLGNYYNGNVMTKLKHTYLSLQDSIKPDEKPSQDIPKQEDNVESSSSKKPIQNLIIKSPQINKQISNNHESLEINDLSKTQDNSQPLEKKYTVENKQEVSNENPYFKYGLIVAGGVVVLGMLKVAISIFRKKA
;
A
#
# COMPACT_ATOMS: atom_id res chain seq x y z
N MET A 1 -70.33 -35.59 1.94
CA MET A 1 -69.87 -34.93 0.69
C MET A 1 -69.01 -33.68 0.95
N LYS A 2 -69.54 -32.53 1.44
CA LYS A 2 -68.75 -31.27 1.57
C LYS A 2 -67.35 -31.41 2.22
N LYS A 3 -67.21 -32.14 3.34
CA LYS A 3 -65.90 -32.36 4.00
C LYS A 3 -64.91 -33.22 3.18
N VAL A 4 -65.40 -34.10 2.31
CA VAL A 4 -64.54 -34.95 1.45
C VAL A 4 -64.06 -34.17 0.23
N LEU A 5 -64.93 -33.33 -0.38
CA LEU A 5 -64.49 -32.40 -1.43
C LEU A 5 -63.43 -31.41 -0.93
N LEU A 6 -63.56 -30.91 0.31
CA LEU A 6 -62.57 -29.98 0.87
C LEU A 6 -61.17 -30.62 0.99
N VAL A 7 -61.11 -31.87 1.47
CA VAL A 7 -59.84 -32.62 1.62
C VAL A 7 -59.24 -32.99 0.26
N ILE A 8 -60.05 -33.42 -0.71
CA ILE A 8 -59.57 -33.69 -2.08
C ILE A 8 -59.07 -32.39 -2.73
N SER A 9 -59.77 -31.27 -2.52
CA SER A 9 -59.34 -29.96 -3.01
C SER A 9 -58.02 -29.51 -2.38
N THR A 10 -57.81 -29.68 -1.07
CA THR A 10 -56.52 -29.33 -0.43
C THR A 10 -55.40 -30.27 -0.86
N PHE A 11 -55.67 -31.57 -0.99
CA PHE A 11 -54.66 -32.54 -1.42
C PHE A 11 -54.24 -32.33 -2.88
N LEU A 12 -55.19 -32.00 -3.77
CA LEU A 12 -54.88 -31.61 -5.15
C LEU A 12 -54.12 -30.28 -5.22
N PHE A 13 -54.46 -29.29 -4.39
CA PHE A 13 -53.75 -28.00 -4.34
C PHE A 13 -52.32 -28.15 -3.82
N VAL A 14 -52.10 -29.04 -2.83
CA VAL A 14 -50.77 -29.38 -2.33
C VAL A 14 -49.98 -30.15 -3.39
N LEU A 15 -50.56 -31.17 -4.05
CA LEU A 15 -49.88 -31.88 -5.16
C LEU A 15 -49.53 -30.95 -6.31
N SER A 16 -50.47 -30.09 -6.75
CA SER A 16 -50.21 -29.15 -7.83
C SER A 16 -49.11 -28.18 -7.46
N SER A 17 -49.14 -27.62 -6.24
CA SER A 17 -48.09 -26.70 -5.78
C SER A 17 -46.71 -27.37 -5.72
N THR A 18 -46.61 -28.59 -5.19
CA THR A 18 -45.33 -29.33 -5.16
C THR A 18 -44.82 -29.67 -6.56
N LEU A 19 -45.71 -30.08 -7.47
CA LEU A 19 -45.34 -30.37 -8.87
C LEU A 19 -44.88 -29.09 -9.60
N THR A 20 -45.56 -27.95 -9.40
CA THR A 20 -45.12 -26.68 -10.00
C THR A 20 -43.82 -26.18 -9.42
N PHE A 21 -43.57 -26.35 -8.11
CA PHE A 21 -42.27 -25.99 -7.51
C PHE A 21 -41.12 -26.86 -8.03
N THR A 22 -41.31 -28.17 -8.18
CA THR A 22 -40.28 -29.04 -8.78
C THR A 22 -40.03 -28.69 -10.26
N TYR A 23 -41.09 -28.42 -11.03
CA TYR A 23 -40.94 -28.03 -12.44
C TYR A 23 -40.24 -26.67 -12.60
N ALA A 24 -40.62 -25.65 -11.82
CA ALA A 24 -40.00 -24.34 -11.87
C ALA A 24 -38.56 -24.31 -11.33
N ALA A 25 -38.22 -25.18 -10.37
CA ALA A 25 -36.82 -25.35 -9.97
C ALA A 25 -35.97 -25.92 -11.12
N ASN A 26 -36.50 -26.93 -11.83
CA ASN A 26 -35.81 -27.53 -12.98
C ASN A 26 -35.59 -26.51 -14.11
N THR A 27 -36.58 -25.69 -14.48
CA THR A 27 -36.43 -24.72 -15.57
C THR A 27 -35.38 -23.64 -15.27
N LYS A 28 -35.30 -23.16 -14.02
CA LYS A 28 -34.27 -22.18 -13.61
C LYS A 28 -32.86 -22.78 -13.67
N SER A 29 -32.69 -24.02 -13.21
CA SER A 29 -31.41 -24.74 -13.31
C SER A 29 -31.03 -25.09 -14.76
N GLU A 30 -31.99 -25.48 -15.60
CA GLU A 30 -31.76 -25.72 -17.03
C GLU A 30 -31.31 -24.45 -17.75
N ALA A 31 -31.91 -23.30 -17.46
CA ALA A 31 -31.53 -22.02 -18.05
C ALA A 31 -30.10 -21.59 -17.67
N TYR A 32 -29.74 -21.74 -16.40
CA TYR A 32 -28.38 -21.52 -15.90
C TYR A 32 -27.36 -22.44 -16.61
N LEU A 33 -27.68 -23.73 -16.76
CA LEU A 33 -26.79 -24.68 -17.45
C LEU A 33 -26.64 -24.36 -18.95
N LYS A 34 -27.69 -23.90 -19.63
CA LYS A 34 -27.59 -23.45 -21.03
C LYS A 34 -26.65 -22.25 -21.18
N LEU A 35 -26.73 -21.26 -20.28
CA LEU A 35 -25.80 -20.12 -20.26
C LEU A 35 -24.35 -20.55 -20.00
N LYS A 36 -24.14 -21.46 -19.04
CA LYS A 36 -22.81 -22.01 -18.74
C LYS A 36 -22.22 -22.72 -19.97
N ASN A 37 -23.03 -23.55 -20.63
CA ASN A 37 -22.66 -24.25 -21.87
C ASN A 37 -22.40 -23.28 -23.05
N TYR A 38 -23.15 -22.18 -23.16
CA TYR A 38 -22.96 -21.16 -24.21
C TYR A 38 -21.53 -20.58 -24.15
N TYR A 39 -21.09 -20.12 -22.98
CA TYR A 39 -19.74 -19.57 -22.82
C TYR A 39 -18.66 -20.64 -23.00
N GLN A 40 -18.84 -21.83 -22.40
CA GLN A 40 -17.89 -22.94 -22.52
C GLN A 40 -17.65 -23.41 -23.97
N GLN A 41 -18.56 -23.14 -24.91
CA GLN A 41 -18.35 -23.47 -26.33
C GLN A 41 -17.45 -22.46 -27.07
N SER A 42 -17.36 -21.21 -26.59
CA SER A 42 -16.62 -20.15 -27.29
C SER A 42 -15.14 -20.10 -26.93
N HIS A 43 -14.78 -20.38 -25.66
CA HIS A 43 -13.42 -20.27 -25.09
C HIS A 43 -12.71 -18.91 -25.26
N VAL A 44 -13.37 -17.91 -25.85
CA VAL A 44 -12.82 -16.58 -26.10
C VAL A 44 -13.83 -15.56 -25.59
N LEU A 45 -13.38 -14.69 -24.69
CA LEU A 45 -14.14 -13.56 -24.18
C LEU A 45 -13.58 -12.30 -24.82
N THR A 46 -14.43 -11.33 -25.13
CA THR A 46 -14.05 -10.12 -25.89
C THR A 46 -14.23 -8.83 -25.11
N THR A 47 -14.95 -8.88 -23.99
CA THR A 47 -15.29 -7.72 -23.16
C THR A 47 -15.13 -8.02 -21.66
N PRO A 48 -14.85 -7.00 -20.83
CA PRO A 48 -14.91 -7.13 -19.36
C PRO A 48 -16.23 -7.69 -18.85
N GLU A 49 -17.36 -7.31 -19.46
CA GLU A 49 -18.68 -7.82 -19.06
C GLU A 49 -18.83 -9.35 -19.29
N GLU A 50 -18.17 -9.90 -20.33
CA GLU A 50 -18.14 -11.35 -20.55
C GLU A 50 -17.28 -12.10 -19.54
N ILE A 51 -16.23 -11.46 -18.98
CA ILE A 51 -15.45 -12.01 -17.87
C ILE A 51 -16.34 -12.10 -16.61
N MET A 52 -16.99 -11.00 -16.23
CA MET A 52 -17.93 -10.96 -15.10
C MET A 52 -19.08 -11.97 -15.25
N ALA A 53 -19.51 -12.22 -16.50
CA ALA A 53 -20.54 -13.18 -16.83
C ALA A 53 -20.11 -14.64 -16.60
N VAL A 54 -18.89 -15.03 -16.99
CA VAL A 54 -18.40 -16.39 -16.72
C VAL A 54 -18.17 -16.62 -15.23
N GLU A 55 -17.57 -15.65 -14.54
CA GLU A 55 -17.33 -15.73 -13.09
C GLU A 55 -18.63 -15.84 -12.29
N ALA A 56 -19.64 -15.03 -12.62
CA ALA A 56 -20.96 -15.16 -12.01
C ALA A 56 -21.60 -16.55 -12.24
N LEU A 57 -21.27 -17.23 -13.35
CA LEU A 57 -21.69 -18.61 -13.65
C LEU A 57 -20.78 -19.68 -13.01
N GLY A 58 -19.83 -19.30 -12.15
CA GLY A 58 -18.87 -20.20 -11.49
C GLY A 58 -17.98 -20.91 -12.53
N LEU A 59 -17.43 -20.15 -13.47
CA LEU A 59 -16.48 -20.58 -14.47
C LEU A 59 -15.21 -19.74 -14.31
N GLU A 60 -14.25 -20.25 -13.54
CA GLU A 60 -12.93 -19.64 -13.36
C GLU A 60 -12.33 -19.26 -14.73
N VAL A 61 -12.04 -17.98 -14.94
CA VAL A 61 -11.72 -17.44 -16.26
C VAL A 61 -10.32 -17.86 -16.71
N GLU A 62 -9.36 -17.93 -15.79
CA GLU A 62 -7.94 -18.20 -16.08
C GLU A 62 -7.69 -19.63 -16.57
N ASP A 63 -8.52 -20.59 -16.17
CA ASP A 63 -8.36 -22.01 -16.51
C ASP A 63 -8.87 -22.35 -17.92
N TYR A 64 -9.85 -21.60 -18.44
CA TYR A 64 -10.67 -22.05 -19.58
C TYR A 64 -10.86 -21.03 -20.71
N PHE A 65 -10.49 -19.76 -20.52
CA PHE A 65 -10.83 -18.68 -21.44
C PHE A 65 -9.65 -17.82 -21.88
N SER A 66 -9.61 -17.48 -23.16
CA SER A 66 -8.80 -16.37 -23.67
C SER A 66 -9.54 -15.06 -23.40
N ILE A 67 -9.01 -14.24 -22.51
CA ILE A 67 -9.54 -12.90 -22.20
C ILE A 67 -8.94 -11.79 -23.09
N PRO A 68 -9.59 -10.61 -23.22
CA PRO A 68 -8.95 -9.42 -23.80
C PRO A 68 -7.69 -9.01 -23.02
N ASP A 69 -6.79 -8.27 -23.67
CA ASP A 69 -5.63 -7.68 -22.99
C ASP A 69 -6.07 -6.58 -22.03
N LEU A 70 -6.16 -6.92 -20.75
CA LEU A 70 -6.47 -5.99 -19.66
C LEU A 70 -5.25 -5.15 -19.23
N LYS A 71 -4.02 -5.58 -19.53
CA LYS A 71 -2.79 -5.00 -18.97
C LYS A 71 -2.22 -3.87 -19.82
N ASN A 72 -2.45 -3.88 -21.13
CA ASN A 72 -1.86 -2.91 -22.07
C ASN A 72 -2.88 -1.87 -22.60
N GLN A 73 -3.83 -1.45 -21.76
CA GLN A 73 -4.84 -0.45 -22.11
C GLN A 73 -4.33 0.98 -21.85
N ASP A 74 -4.81 1.95 -22.63
CA ASP A 74 -4.57 3.37 -22.35
C ASP A 74 -5.57 3.87 -21.30
N PHE A 75 -5.32 3.53 -20.03
CA PHE A 75 -6.24 3.77 -18.91
C PHE A 75 -6.69 5.23 -18.79
N LYS A 76 -5.84 6.20 -19.17
CA LYS A 76 -6.14 7.64 -19.14
C LYS A 76 -7.08 8.11 -20.26
N LYS A 77 -7.35 7.26 -21.27
CA LYS A 77 -8.31 7.53 -22.36
C LYS A 77 -9.61 6.72 -22.23
N LEU A 78 -9.70 5.79 -21.28
CA LEU A 78 -10.93 5.05 -21.03
C LEU A 78 -12.00 5.98 -20.45
N LYS A 79 -13.27 5.69 -20.75
CA LYS A 79 -14.39 6.31 -20.03
C LYS A 79 -14.48 5.72 -18.63
N PHE A 80 -15.09 6.46 -17.70
CA PHE A 80 -15.32 6.01 -16.31
C PHE A 80 -15.88 4.60 -16.19
N SER A 81 -16.92 4.27 -16.94
CA SER A 81 -17.53 2.95 -16.95
C SER A 81 -16.60 1.87 -17.51
N ASP A 82 -15.83 2.18 -18.56
CA ASP A 82 -14.90 1.24 -19.17
C ASP A 82 -13.66 1.01 -18.28
N LEU A 83 -13.11 2.06 -17.67
CA LEU A 83 -12.03 1.99 -16.67
C LEU A 83 -12.45 1.17 -15.44
N SER A 84 -13.66 1.42 -14.92
CA SER A 84 -14.22 0.69 -13.78
C SER A 84 -14.44 -0.79 -14.11
N LYS A 85 -14.94 -1.09 -15.32
CA LYS A 85 -15.08 -2.47 -15.79
C LYS A 85 -13.75 -3.18 -15.95
N SER A 86 -12.71 -2.50 -16.45
CA SER A 86 -11.36 -3.07 -16.49
C SER A 86 -10.83 -3.34 -15.08
N ILE A 87 -11.07 -2.48 -14.09
CA ILE A 87 -10.72 -2.73 -12.68
C ILE A 87 -11.43 -3.98 -12.15
N ILE A 88 -12.75 -4.09 -12.34
CA ILE A 88 -13.54 -5.26 -11.91
C ILE A 88 -13.03 -6.54 -12.59
N ALA A 89 -12.87 -6.52 -13.91
CA ALA A 89 -12.42 -7.68 -14.68
C ALA A 89 -10.98 -8.11 -14.34
N MET A 90 -10.06 -7.17 -14.09
CA MET A 90 -8.71 -7.49 -13.63
C MET A 90 -8.74 -8.20 -12.27
N SER A 91 -9.55 -7.69 -11.34
CA SER A 91 -9.67 -8.23 -9.98
C SER A 91 -10.08 -9.71 -9.99
N VAL A 92 -11.03 -10.08 -10.86
CA VAL A 92 -11.51 -11.47 -11.06
C VAL A 92 -10.76 -12.22 -12.18
N SER A 93 -9.60 -11.74 -12.61
CA SER A 93 -8.69 -12.44 -13.55
C SER A 93 -7.28 -12.62 -12.94
N GLY A 94 -7.16 -12.55 -11.60
CA GLY A 94 -5.89 -12.65 -10.90
C GLY A 94 -4.92 -11.50 -11.16
N ILE A 95 -5.40 -10.33 -11.61
CA ILE A 95 -4.59 -9.15 -11.92
C ILE A 95 -4.89 -8.06 -10.89
N ASP A 96 -3.91 -7.64 -10.09
CA ASP A 96 -4.11 -6.52 -9.16
C ASP A 96 -4.22 -5.19 -9.94
N PRO A 97 -5.38 -4.50 -9.98
CA PRO A 97 -5.53 -3.23 -10.67
C PRO A 97 -4.71 -2.10 -10.03
N ARG A 98 -4.07 -2.32 -8.86
CA ARG A 98 -3.11 -1.38 -8.26
C ARG A 98 -1.66 -1.57 -8.71
N ASP A 99 -1.32 -2.66 -9.38
CA ASP A 99 -0.03 -2.83 -10.08
C ASP A 99 -0.23 -3.55 -11.40
N VAL A 100 -0.53 -2.76 -12.43
CA VAL A 100 -0.60 -3.21 -13.81
C VAL A 100 0.63 -2.71 -14.53
N ASN A 101 1.70 -3.51 -14.51
CA ASN A 101 3.02 -3.17 -15.06
C ASN A 101 3.61 -1.87 -14.45
N GLY A 102 3.44 -1.65 -13.14
CA GLY A 102 3.84 -0.43 -12.44
C GLY A 102 2.86 0.74 -12.59
N ILE A 103 1.64 0.51 -13.08
CA ILE A 103 0.57 1.51 -13.16
C ILE A 103 -0.53 1.17 -12.15
N ASN A 104 -0.88 2.14 -11.31
CA ASN A 104 -2.03 2.07 -10.42
C ASN A 104 -3.30 2.55 -11.16
N VAL A 105 -4.10 1.59 -11.63
CA VAL A 105 -5.33 1.84 -12.39
C VAL A 105 -6.46 2.30 -11.45
N VAL A 106 -6.46 1.83 -10.20
CA VAL A 106 -7.40 2.31 -9.17
C VAL A 106 -7.17 3.78 -8.86
N GLU A 107 -5.92 4.21 -8.63
CA GLU A 107 -5.59 5.62 -8.44
C GLU A 107 -5.97 6.47 -9.66
N THR A 108 -5.78 5.94 -10.88
CA THR A 108 -6.26 6.62 -12.09
C THR A 108 -7.77 6.90 -12.03
N LEU A 109 -8.59 5.95 -11.54
CA LEU A 109 -10.02 6.20 -11.31
C LEU A 109 -10.26 7.20 -10.18
N GLU A 110 -9.53 7.08 -9.06
CA GLU A 110 -9.66 7.95 -7.88
C GLU A 110 -9.31 9.42 -8.17
N THR A 111 -8.35 9.71 -9.05
CA THR A 111 -7.96 11.10 -9.40
C THR A 111 -9.08 11.93 -10.03
N TYR A 112 -10.14 11.30 -10.52
CA TYR A 112 -11.31 12.00 -11.05
C TYR A 112 -12.43 12.23 -10.02
N ILE A 113 -12.31 11.64 -8.81
CA ILE A 113 -13.31 11.73 -7.75
C ILE A 113 -13.08 13.00 -6.94
N GLN A 114 -14.05 13.90 -6.99
CA GLN A 114 -14.03 15.17 -6.27
C GLN A 114 -14.27 14.99 -4.76
N ASP A 115 -14.08 16.06 -3.99
CA ASP A 115 -14.31 16.06 -2.54
C ASP A 115 -15.76 15.75 -2.15
N ASP A 116 -16.72 16.14 -2.99
CA ASP A 116 -18.15 15.86 -2.79
C ASP A 116 -18.60 14.48 -3.33
N GLY A 117 -17.68 13.67 -3.84
CA GLY A 117 -17.95 12.37 -4.44
C GLY A 117 -18.45 12.41 -5.89
N SER A 118 -18.60 13.60 -6.48
CA SER A 118 -18.85 13.74 -7.93
C SER A 118 -17.62 13.35 -8.75
N LEU A 119 -17.80 13.17 -10.06
CA LEU A 119 -16.74 12.81 -11.00
C LEU A 119 -16.53 13.97 -11.99
N GLU A 120 -15.27 14.34 -12.27
CA GLU A 120 -14.95 15.39 -13.24
C GLU A 120 -14.20 14.85 -14.46
N ASN A 121 -14.72 15.18 -15.66
CA ASN A 121 -13.94 15.21 -16.90
C ASN A 121 -14.59 16.17 -17.91
N ALA A 122 -13.83 16.61 -18.90
CA ALA A 122 -14.14 17.71 -19.82
C ALA A 122 -15.38 17.49 -20.71
N GLY A 123 -16.57 17.77 -20.17
CA GLY A 123 -17.77 18.12 -20.95
C GLY A 123 -18.92 17.12 -20.97
N TRP A 124 -18.99 16.17 -20.03
CA TRP A 124 -20.15 15.28 -19.89
C TRP A 124 -20.71 15.33 -18.47
N VAL A 125 -22.04 15.36 -18.36
CA VAL A 125 -22.72 15.08 -17.07
C VAL A 125 -22.56 13.59 -16.81
N ILE A 126 -22.04 13.27 -15.63
CA ILE A 126 -21.90 11.89 -15.16
C ILE A 126 -23.11 11.61 -14.28
N ASP A 127 -24.02 10.82 -14.81
CA ASP A 127 -25.34 10.55 -14.26
C ASP A 127 -25.43 9.13 -13.64
N GLY A 128 -26.64 8.76 -13.22
CA GLY A 128 -26.90 7.50 -12.53
C GLY A 128 -26.49 6.26 -13.31
N TYR A 129 -26.34 6.34 -14.65
CA TYR A 129 -25.92 5.22 -15.49
C TYR A 129 -24.44 4.83 -15.32
N THR A 130 -23.58 5.81 -15.01
CA THR A 130 -22.12 5.59 -14.93
C THR A 130 -21.65 5.27 -13.52
N LEU A 131 -22.29 5.87 -12.51
CA LEU A 131 -21.89 5.76 -11.10
C LEU A 131 -21.92 4.33 -10.51
N PRO A 132 -22.86 3.43 -10.83
CA PRO A 132 -22.86 2.06 -10.32
C PRO A 132 -21.58 1.29 -10.64
N TRP A 133 -21.06 1.43 -11.87
CA TRP A 133 -19.79 0.81 -12.27
C TRP A 133 -18.62 1.29 -11.42
N VAL A 134 -18.58 2.60 -11.12
CA VAL A 134 -17.55 3.20 -10.25
C VAL A 134 -17.71 2.68 -8.82
N VAL A 135 -18.93 2.67 -8.27
CA VAL A 135 -19.20 2.11 -6.93
C VAL A 135 -18.76 0.64 -6.83
N TRP A 136 -19.02 -0.18 -7.84
CA TRP A 136 -18.60 -1.59 -7.86
C TRP A 136 -17.09 -1.77 -7.93
N ALA A 137 -16.41 -1.02 -8.79
CA ALA A 137 -14.95 -1.04 -8.85
C ALA A 137 -14.34 -0.62 -7.49
N LEU A 138 -14.81 0.48 -6.91
CA LEU A 138 -14.37 0.99 -5.61
C LEU A 138 -14.73 0.04 -4.44
N TYR A 139 -15.84 -0.71 -4.55
CA TYR A 139 -16.27 -1.71 -3.56
C TYR A 139 -15.33 -2.92 -3.52
N ILE A 140 -15.06 -3.50 -4.69
CA ILE A 140 -14.15 -4.66 -4.83
C ILE A 140 -12.76 -4.28 -4.34
N VAL A 141 -12.23 -3.14 -4.77
CA VAL A 141 -10.87 -2.72 -4.43
C VAL A 141 -10.75 -2.04 -3.05
N GLU A 142 -11.80 -1.99 -2.25
CA GLU A 142 -11.82 -1.36 -0.92
C GLU A 142 -11.31 0.10 -0.89
N SER A 143 -11.71 0.91 -1.86
CA SER A 143 -11.28 2.32 -1.92
C SER A 143 -11.89 3.15 -0.78
N SER A 144 -11.06 4.03 -0.19
CA SER A 144 -11.50 5.06 0.76
C SER A 144 -12.45 6.10 0.15
N HIS A 145 -12.57 6.15 -1.18
CA HIS A 145 -13.50 7.03 -1.90
C HIS A 145 -14.93 6.47 -1.98
N LEU A 146 -15.12 5.17 -1.69
CA LEU A 146 -16.38 4.44 -1.90
C LEU A 146 -17.60 5.13 -1.26
N GLU A 147 -17.49 5.54 0.02
CA GLU A 147 -18.64 6.09 0.74
C GLU A 147 -19.10 7.45 0.18
N LYS A 148 -18.16 8.35 -0.17
CA LYS A 148 -18.51 9.66 -0.76
C LYS A 148 -19.11 9.52 -2.16
N VAL A 149 -18.63 8.58 -2.99
CA VAL A 149 -19.26 8.30 -4.30
C VAL A 149 -20.68 7.74 -4.13
N CYS A 150 -20.94 6.95 -3.09
CA CYS A 150 -22.29 6.48 -2.78
C CYS A 150 -23.21 7.62 -2.30
N ASP A 151 -22.72 8.52 -1.45
CA ASP A 151 -23.49 9.70 -1.01
C ASP A 151 -23.79 10.65 -2.18
N TYR A 152 -22.84 10.82 -3.12
CA TYR A 152 -23.10 11.53 -4.37
C TYR A 152 -24.14 10.80 -5.24
N LEU A 153 -24.02 9.49 -5.42
CA LEU A 153 -24.99 8.69 -6.18
C LEU A 153 -26.41 8.81 -5.61
N VAL A 154 -26.56 8.78 -4.27
CA VAL A 154 -27.84 9.02 -3.58
C VAL A 154 -28.44 10.38 -3.97
N SER A 155 -27.64 11.43 -4.09
CA SER A 155 -28.11 12.77 -4.48
C SER A 155 -28.66 12.85 -5.92
N GLN A 156 -28.38 11.83 -6.76
CA GLN A 156 -28.88 11.75 -8.13
C GLN A 156 -30.28 11.11 -8.25
N GLN A 157 -30.94 10.75 -7.14
CA GLN A 157 -32.31 10.21 -7.19
C GLN A 157 -33.29 11.27 -7.68
N ALA A 158 -34.07 10.95 -8.71
CA ALA A 158 -35.10 11.84 -9.23
C ALA A 158 -36.36 11.85 -8.36
N SER A 159 -37.23 12.84 -8.57
CA SER A 159 -38.44 13.05 -7.73
C SER A 159 -39.50 11.94 -7.83
N ASP A 160 -39.39 11.04 -8.82
CA ASP A 160 -40.21 9.83 -8.96
C ASP A 160 -39.62 8.60 -8.22
N GLY A 161 -38.46 8.77 -7.58
CA GLY A 161 -37.71 7.71 -6.90
C GLY A 161 -36.74 6.94 -7.79
N GLY A 162 -36.78 7.13 -9.11
CA GLY A 162 -35.91 6.44 -10.06
C GLY A 162 -34.51 7.05 -10.17
N PHE A 163 -33.64 6.30 -10.82
CA PHE A 163 -32.34 6.75 -11.33
C PHE A 163 -32.31 6.58 -12.85
N GLY A 164 -31.39 7.27 -13.51
CA GLY A 164 -31.23 7.18 -14.97
C GLY A 164 -30.20 8.17 -15.47
N GLY A 165 -30.28 8.45 -16.77
CA GLY A 165 -29.40 9.40 -17.45
C GLY A 165 -30.12 10.24 -18.49
N TYR A 166 -29.40 11.22 -19.06
CA TYR A 166 -29.89 12.07 -20.16
C TYR A 166 -31.26 12.77 -19.91
N GLY A 167 -31.61 13.02 -18.65
CA GLY A 167 -32.83 13.73 -18.26
C GLY A 167 -34.09 12.89 -18.06
N TYR A 168 -33.97 11.55 -17.99
CA TYR A 168 -35.07 10.65 -17.61
C TYR A 168 -34.60 9.54 -16.68
N THR A 169 -35.55 8.83 -16.07
CA THR A 169 -35.32 7.66 -15.21
C THR A 169 -35.64 6.37 -15.96
N ASP A 170 -34.92 5.31 -15.61
CA ASP A 170 -35.09 3.98 -16.20
C ASP A 170 -34.83 2.86 -15.17
N VAL A 171 -35.43 1.69 -15.42
CA VAL A 171 -35.37 0.52 -14.53
C VAL A 171 -33.99 -0.15 -14.57
N ASP A 172 -33.30 -0.11 -15.72
CA ASP A 172 -31.95 -0.65 -15.90
C ASP A 172 -30.98 -0.01 -14.90
N THR A 173 -30.90 1.32 -14.94
CA THR A 173 -30.08 2.13 -14.02
C THR A 173 -30.57 2.01 -12.58
N THR A 174 -31.88 2.09 -12.34
CA THR A 174 -32.45 2.01 -10.99
C THR A 174 -32.12 0.67 -10.31
N GLY A 175 -32.19 -0.45 -11.03
CA GLY A 175 -31.83 -1.77 -10.51
C GLY A 175 -30.35 -1.88 -10.13
N GLN A 176 -29.45 -1.34 -10.97
CA GLN A 176 -28.01 -1.31 -10.71
C GLN A 176 -27.67 -0.44 -9.49
N VAL A 177 -28.30 0.74 -9.36
CA VAL A 177 -28.12 1.63 -8.19
C VAL A 177 -28.60 0.96 -6.89
N ILE A 178 -29.75 0.27 -6.91
CA ILE A 178 -30.23 -0.46 -5.73
C ILE A 178 -29.19 -1.49 -5.28
N GLN A 179 -28.65 -2.28 -6.21
CA GLN A 179 -27.68 -3.32 -5.87
C GLN A 179 -26.37 -2.70 -5.33
N ALA A 180 -25.84 -1.67 -5.99
CA ALA A 180 -24.64 -0.96 -5.55
C ALA A 180 -24.78 -0.38 -4.13
N LEU A 181 -25.90 0.30 -3.82
CA LEU A 181 -26.15 0.84 -2.48
C LEU A 181 -26.38 -0.26 -1.43
N CYS A 182 -26.97 -1.41 -1.81
CA CYS A 182 -27.14 -2.55 -0.92
C CYS A 182 -25.81 -3.21 -0.53
N LEU A 183 -24.85 -3.32 -1.48
CA LEU A 183 -23.51 -3.87 -1.23
C LEU A 183 -22.72 -3.03 -0.22
N VAL A 184 -22.76 -1.71 -0.37
CA VAL A 184 -21.95 -0.78 0.43
C VAL A 184 -22.54 -0.57 1.81
N ASN A 185 -23.79 -0.09 1.91
CA ASN A 185 -24.44 0.14 3.19
C ASN A 185 -25.96 0.24 3.06
N LYS A 186 -26.61 -0.91 2.89
CA LYS A 186 -28.08 -1.01 2.80
C LYS A 186 -28.80 -0.21 3.90
N ASN A 187 -28.34 -0.28 5.16
CA ASN A 187 -29.00 0.38 6.28
C ASN A 187 -28.92 1.92 6.20
N LYS A 188 -27.79 2.49 5.75
CA LYS A 188 -27.63 3.95 5.54
C LYS A 188 -28.53 4.45 4.41
N TYR A 189 -28.67 3.66 3.35
CA TYR A 189 -29.36 4.06 2.11
C TYR A 189 -30.80 3.53 1.98
N GLU A 190 -31.33 2.87 3.01
CA GLU A 190 -32.62 2.16 2.99
C GLU A 190 -33.78 3.04 2.46
N SER A 191 -33.91 4.29 2.88
CA SER A 191 -34.98 5.19 2.41
C SER A 191 -34.91 5.48 0.90
N VAL A 192 -33.70 5.57 0.34
CA VAL A 192 -33.44 5.85 -1.08
C VAL A 192 -33.76 4.60 -1.89
N ILE A 193 -33.29 3.45 -1.41
CA ILE A 193 -33.55 2.13 -1.99
C ILE A 193 -35.05 1.81 -2.02
N GLN A 194 -35.80 2.14 -0.96
CA GLN A 194 -37.25 1.95 -0.92
C GLN A 194 -38.00 2.76 -1.99
N HIS A 195 -37.63 4.03 -2.20
CA HIS A 195 -38.23 4.83 -3.28
C HIS A 195 -37.87 4.28 -4.67
N ALA A 196 -36.64 3.81 -4.87
CA ALA A 196 -36.20 3.16 -6.10
C ALA A 196 -36.98 1.86 -6.40
N ILE A 197 -37.26 1.05 -5.37
CA ILE A 197 -38.11 -0.16 -5.50
C ILE A 197 -39.56 0.22 -5.81
N GLN A 198 -40.08 1.30 -5.24
CA GLN A 198 -41.42 1.81 -5.55
C GLN A 198 -41.51 2.31 -7.01
N TYR A 199 -40.47 3.00 -7.49
CA TYR A 199 -40.33 3.40 -8.90
C TYR A 199 -40.38 2.17 -9.82
N MET A 200 -39.52 1.18 -9.63
CA MET A 200 -39.51 -0.04 -10.46
C MET A 200 -40.88 -0.74 -10.42
N LYS A 201 -41.51 -0.84 -9.24
CA LYS A 201 -42.83 -1.42 -9.08
C LYS A 201 -43.92 -0.69 -9.87
N SER A 202 -43.81 0.64 -10.05
CA SER A 202 -44.75 1.41 -10.88
C SER A 202 -44.66 1.06 -12.38
N LEU A 203 -43.53 0.49 -12.81
CA LEU A 203 -43.24 0.07 -14.18
C LEU A 203 -43.36 -1.45 -14.39
N GLN A 204 -43.67 -2.22 -13.33
CA GLN A 204 -43.95 -3.64 -13.41
C GLN A 204 -45.32 -3.90 -14.09
N GLN A 205 -45.40 -4.93 -14.93
CA GLN A 205 -46.57 -5.31 -15.71
C GLN A 205 -47.25 -6.58 -15.16
N ASP A 206 -48.44 -6.92 -15.69
CA ASP A 206 -49.26 -8.06 -15.25
C ASP A 206 -48.59 -9.44 -15.41
N ASP A 207 -47.57 -9.54 -16.26
CA ASP A 207 -46.72 -10.71 -16.50
C ASP A 207 -45.46 -10.74 -15.60
N SER A 208 -45.31 -9.78 -14.67
CA SER A 208 -44.11 -9.51 -13.88
C SER A 208 -42.88 -9.02 -14.67
N GLY A 209 -43.04 -8.70 -15.95
CA GLY A 209 -42.05 -7.97 -16.74
C GLY A 209 -41.97 -6.51 -16.32
N TYR A 210 -40.79 -5.92 -16.38
CA TYR A 210 -40.57 -4.48 -16.16
C TYR A 210 -40.46 -3.74 -17.50
N LYS A 211 -41.10 -2.56 -17.60
CA LYS A 211 -40.81 -1.61 -18.67
C LYS A 211 -39.47 -0.93 -18.40
N ALA A 212 -38.68 -0.70 -19.46
CA ALA A 212 -37.41 0.04 -19.34
C ALA A 212 -37.59 1.45 -18.74
N TYR A 213 -38.66 2.14 -19.13
CA TYR A 213 -39.06 3.47 -18.62
C TYR A 213 -40.57 3.66 -18.89
N GLN A 214 -41.16 4.78 -18.46
CA GLN A 214 -42.61 5.06 -18.53
C GLN A 214 -43.30 4.72 -19.87
N TYR A 215 -42.62 4.96 -21.00
CA TYR A 215 -43.12 4.67 -22.35
C TYR A 215 -42.32 3.58 -23.08
N GLY A 216 -41.37 2.94 -22.38
CA GLY A 216 -40.53 1.87 -22.91
C GLY A 216 -41.25 0.53 -22.94
N SER A 217 -40.76 -0.37 -23.79
CA SER A 217 -41.13 -1.80 -23.74
C SER A 217 -40.10 -2.58 -22.93
N GLY A 218 -40.53 -3.63 -22.25
CA GLY A 218 -39.62 -4.53 -21.52
C GLY A 218 -38.59 -5.19 -22.44
N ASN A 219 -37.43 -5.53 -21.88
CA ASN A 219 -36.33 -6.20 -22.56
C ASN A 219 -35.49 -6.98 -21.52
N PRO A 220 -34.66 -7.94 -21.93
CA PRO A 220 -33.86 -8.76 -21.02
C PRO A 220 -32.87 -7.97 -20.15
N ASP A 221 -32.21 -6.91 -20.65
CA ASP A 221 -31.26 -6.10 -19.85
C ASP A 221 -31.99 -5.36 -18.71
N THR A 222 -33.15 -4.77 -19.00
CA THR A 222 -34.05 -4.17 -18.00
C THR A 222 -34.47 -5.20 -16.96
N GLN A 223 -34.96 -6.36 -17.41
CA GLN A 223 -35.49 -7.39 -16.53
C GLN A 223 -34.37 -7.96 -15.63
N ALA A 224 -33.19 -8.19 -16.18
CA ALA A 224 -32.01 -8.65 -15.47
C ALA A 224 -31.56 -7.62 -14.41
N SER A 225 -31.45 -6.35 -14.78
CA SER A 225 -31.06 -5.28 -13.86
C SER A 225 -32.05 -5.12 -12.69
N ALA A 226 -33.37 -5.20 -12.96
CA ALA A 226 -34.39 -5.18 -11.91
C ALA A 226 -34.28 -6.38 -10.96
N ILE A 227 -34.02 -7.59 -11.49
CA ILE A 227 -33.79 -8.81 -10.71
C ILE A 227 -32.54 -8.65 -9.85
N LEU A 228 -31.43 -8.14 -10.39
CA LEU A 228 -30.17 -7.94 -9.67
C LEU A 228 -30.34 -6.97 -8.48
N GLY A 229 -31.02 -5.83 -8.69
CA GLY A 229 -31.39 -4.88 -7.64
C GLY A 229 -32.23 -5.53 -6.53
N LEU A 230 -33.30 -6.23 -6.91
CA LEU A 230 -34.18 -6.90 -5.95
C LEU A 230 -33.50 -8.07 -5.23
N LEU A 231 -32.53 -8.74 -5.86
CA LEU A 231 -31.79 -9.85 -5.28
C LEU A 231 -30.91 -9.37 -4.12
N ALA A 232 -30.14 -8.30 -4.35
CA ALA A 232 -29.29 -7.72 -3.33
C ALA A 232 -30.07 -7.04 -2.19
N TYR A 233 -31.24 -6.47 -2.49
CA TYR A 233 -32.11 -5.89 -1.48
C TYR A 233 -32.85 -6.94 -0.64
N ASP A 234 -33.50 -7.94 -1.27
CA ASP A 234 -34.34 -8.94 -0.60
C ASP A 234 -34.36 -10.26 -1.37
N GLU A 235 -33.23 -10.96 -1.35
CA GLU A 235 -33.05 -12.29 -1.93
C GLU A 235 -34.16 -13.27 -1.55
N THR A 236 -34.56 -13.31 -0.28
CA THR A 236 -35.61 -14.24 0.19
C THR A 236 -36.97 -13.88 -0.41
N GLY A 237 -37.30 -12.59 -0.50
CA GLY A 237 -38.51 -12.12 -1.17
C GLY A 237 -38.53 -12.41 -2.67
N LEU A 238 -37.40 -12.24 -3.35
CA LEU A 238 -37.24 -12.46 -4.80
C LEU A 238 -37.13 -13.94 -5.20
N LYS A 239 -36.52 -14.79 -4.37
CA LYS A 239 -36.53 -16.25 -4.55
C LYS A 239 -37.88 -16.87 -4.17
N GLY A 240 -38.65 -16.19 -3.32
CA GLY A 240 -40.06 -16.45 -3.09
C GLY A 240 -40.98 -15.79 -4.13
N MET A 241 -42.21 -15.45 -3.72
CA MET A 241 -43.23 -14.85 -4.61
C MET A 241 -43.54 -13.39 -4.25
N LYS A 242 -42.67 -12.68 -3.51
CA LYS A 242 -42.97 -11.34 -2.98
C LYS A 242 -43.09 -10.28 -4.09
N TYR A 243 -42.33 -10.47 -5.16
CA TYR A 243 -42.26 -9.56 -6.32
C TYR A 243 -43.02 -10.10 -7.54
N SER A 244 -43.89 -11.10 -7.33
CA SER A 244 -44.75 -11.69 -8.35
C SER A 244 -46.04 -10.91 -8.54
N VAL A 245 -46.44 -10.73 -9.81
CA VAL A 245 -47.72 -10.16 -10.23
C VAL A 245 -48.56 -11.25 -10.89
N ASN A 246 -49.83 -11.37 -10.49
CA ASN A 246 -50.78 -12.38 -10.99
C ASN A 246 -50.31 -13.85 -10.94
N GLY A 247 -49.31 -14.16 -10.10
CA GLY A 247 -48.70 -15.49 -9.99
C GLY A 247 -47.51 -15.73 -10.92
N ASN A 248 -47.20 -14.80 -11.83
CA ASN A 248 -45.99 -14.82 -12.65
C ASN A 248 -44.78 -14.41 -11.81
N HIS A 249 -43.58 -14.91 -12.12
CA HIS A 249 -42.36 -14.62 -11.36
C HIS A 249 -41.40 -13.80 -12.24
N PRO A 250 -40.80 -12.69 -11.76
CA PRO A 250 -39.98 -11.82 -12.60
C PRO A 250 -38.76 -12.51 -13.22
N TYR A 251 -38.14 -13.46 -12.51
CA TYR A 251 -37.08 -14.31 -13.09
C TYR A 251 -37.58 -15.18 -14.25
N ASP A 252 -38.80 -15.71 -14.18
CA ASP A 252 -39.31 -16.62 -15.22
C ASP A 252 -39.57 -15.83 -16.51
N TYR A 253 -40.04 -14.58 -16.40
CA TYR A 253 -40.14 -13.64 -17.51
C TYR A 253 -38.78 -13.26 -18.14
N LEU A 254 -37.68 -13.29 -17.38
CA LEU A 254 -36.34 -13.15 -17.97
C LEU A 254 -36.02 -14.35 -18.88
N LEU A 255 -36.39 -15.56 -18.47
CA LEU A 255 -36.10 -16.80 -19.24
C LEU A 255 -36.82 -16.87 -20.59
N ASP A 256 -37.93 -16.15 -20.77
CA ASP A 256 -38.63 -16.04 -22.07
C ASP A 256 -37.75 -15.40 -23.18
N TYR A 257 -36.66 -14.71 -22.80
CA TYR A 257 -35.66 -14.17 -23.72
C TYR A 257 -34.48 -15.11 -24.01
N GLN A 258 -34.45 -16.31 -23.42
CA GLN A 258 -33.36 -17.27 -23.64
C GLN A 258 -33.56 -18.06 -24.94
N ALA A 259 -32.55 -18.01 -25.81
CA ALA A 259 -32.48 -18.80 -27.03
C ALA A 259 -32.09 -20.26 -26.76
N SER A 260 -32.26 -21.14 -27.76
CA SER A 260 -31.94 -22.58 -27.63
C SER A 260 -30.46 -22.87 -27.41
N ASP A 261 -29.58 -21.97 -27.82
CA ASP A 261 -28.13 -22.05 -27.59
C ASP A 261 -27.70 -21.54 -26.19
N GLY A 262 -28.62 -20.97 -25.43
CA GLY A 262 -28.40 -20.39 -24.10
C GLY A 262 -28.19 -18.88 -24.08
N SER A 263 -27.97 -18.24 -25.23
CA SER A 263 -27.82 -16.78 -25.33
C SER A 263 -29.14 -16.04 -25.01
N PHE A 264 -29.05 -14.74 -24.68
CA PHE A 264 -30.23 -13.91 -24.41
C PHE A 264 -30.38 -12.80 -25.43
N SER A 265 -31.61 -12.60 -25.91
CA SER A 265 -31.92 -11.52 -26.85
C SER A 265 -33.41 -11.14 -26.86
N LYS A 266 -33.72 -9.91 -27.26
CA LYS A 266 -35.11 -9.46 -27.50
C LYS A 266 -35.64 -9.77 -28.89
N SER A 267 -34.77 -9.71 -29.90
CA SER A 267 -35.15 -9.85 -31.32
C SER A 267 -33.99 -10.28 -32.23
N SER A 268 -32.76 -9.99 -31.83
CA SER A 268 -31.52 -10.37 -32.51
C SER A 268 -30.41 -10.51 -31.48
N PHE A 269 -29.47 -11.43 -31.72
CA PHE A 269 -28.35 -11.71 -30.82
C PHE A 269 -27.62 -10.44 -30.35
N ASN A 270 -27.29 -10.39 -29.05
CA ASN A 270 -26.50 -9.33 -28.44
C ASN A 270 -25.63 -9.93 -27.31
N ALA A 271 -24.31 -9.88 -27.47
CA ALA A 271 -23.36 -10.41 -26.49
C ALA A 271 -23.47 -9.68 -25.13
N ARG A 272 -23.68 -8.35 -25.13
CA ARG A 272 -23.89 -7.56 -23.91
C ARG A 272 -25.12 -8.06 -23.14
N THR A 273 -26.25 -8.23 -23.82
CA THR A 273 -27.48 -8.75 -23.22
C THR A 273 -27.30 -10.14 -22.63
N THR A 274 -26.52 -11.00 -23.31
CA THR A 274 -26.18 -12.33 -22.79
C THR A 274 -25.31 -12.24 -21.54
N ALA A 275 -24.33 -11.33 -21.52
CA ALA A 275 -23.50 -11.08 -20.33
C ALA A 275 -24.32 -10.50 -19.15
N THR A 276 -25.22 -9.54 -19.37
CA THR A 276 -26.12 -9.00 -18.33
C THR A 276 -27.01 -10.09 -17.73
N ALA A 277 -27.58 -10.95 -18.59
CA ALA A 277 -28.40 -12.08 -18.16
C ALA A 277 -27.57 -13.12 -17.40
N ALA A 278 -26.36 -13.44 -17.86
CA ALA A 278 -25.43 -14.35 -17.20
C ALA A 278 -24.97 -13.86 -15.82
N LEU A 279 -24.57 -12.58 -15.70
CA LEU A 279 -24.24 -11.94 -14.43
C LEU A 279 -25.39 -12.06 -13.42
N THR A 280 -26.62 -11.83 -13.88
CA THR A 280 -27.82 -11.86 -13.03
C THR A 280 -28.25 -13.27 -12.65
N ILE A 281 -28.28 -14.20 -13.61
CA ILE A 281 -28.67 -15.60 -13.41
C ILE A 281 -27.60 -16.33 -12.59
N GLY A 282 -26.32 -16.06 -12.87
CA GLY A 282 -25.19 -16.46 -12.05
C GLY A 282 -25.34 -15.96 -10.61
N SER A 283 -25.56 -14.66 -10.42
CA SER A 283 -25.76 -14.08 -9.08
C SER A 283 -26.95 -14.68 -8.34
N TYR A 284 -28.06 -14.96 -9.03
CA TYR A 284 -29.24 -15.59 -8.46
C TYR A 284 -28.97 -17.03 -7.99
N MET A 285 -28.15 -17.79 -8.72
CA MET A 285 -27.86 -19.19 -8.45
C MET A 285 -26.73 -19.39 -7.44
N ASN A 286 -25.66 -18.61 -7.55
CA ASN A 286 -24.40 -18.80 -6.81
C ASN A 286 -24.22 -17.84 -5.63
N GLY A 287 -24.85 -16.66 -5.65
CA GLY A 287 -24.59 -15.55 -4.72
C GLY A 287 -24.11 -14.30 -5.47
N ASP A 288 -24.25 -13.11 -4.86
CA ASP A 288 -23.95 -11.84 -5.54
C ASP A 288 -22.50 -11.78 -6.04
N PHE A 289 -22.33 -11.67 -7.37
CA PHE A 289 -21.03 -11.66 -8.04
C PHE A 289 -20.04 -10.66 -7.43
N PHE A 290 -20.47 -9.44 -7.10
CA PHE A 290 -19.53 -8.41 -6.63
C PHE A 290 -19.02 -8.67 -5.21
N LYS A 291 -19.74 -9.49 -4.42
CA LYS A 291 -19.23 -9.97 -3.12
C LYS A 291 -18.14 -11.02 -3.31
N HIS A 292 -18.32 -11.96 -4.24
CA HIS A 292 -17.30 -12.96 -4.55
C HIS A 292 -16.06 -12.30 -5.17
N ALA A 293 -16.26 -11.42 -6.16
CA ALA A 293 -15.19 -10.64 -6.78
C ALA A 293 -14.37 -9.80 -5.76
N LYS A 294 -15.03 -9.30 -4.71
CA LYS A 294 -14.33 -8.64 -3.59
C LYS A 294 -13.48 -9.64 -2.79
N GLN A 295 -14.04 -10.80 -2.45
CA GLN A 295 -13.32 -11.86 -1.70
C GLN A 295 -12.12 -12.40 -2.49
N GLU A 296 -12.28 -12.67 -3.78
CA GLU A 296 -11.19 -13.06 -4.69
C GLU A 296 -10.09 -11.98 -4.75
N TYR A 297 -10.46 -10.70 -4.78
CA TYR A 297 -9.49 -9.61 -4.74
C TYR A 297 -8.76 -9.51 -3.39
N GLU A 298 -9.46 -9.67 -2.27
CA GLU A 298 -8.85 -9.75 -0.93
C GLU A 298 -7.82 -10.91 -0.86
N GLU A 299 -8.18 -12.09 -1.38
CA GLU A 299 -7.28 -13.26 -1.44
C GLU A 299 -6.08 -13.03 -2.38
N LEU A 300 -6.28 -12.38 -3.52
CA LEU A 300 -5.20 -11.99 -4.45
C LEU A 300 -4.23 -11.01 -3.80
N VAL A 301 -4.73 -10.00 -3.09
CA VAL A 301 -3.91 -9.00 -2.38
C VAL A 301 -3.11 -9.66 -1.27
N GLU A 302 -3.72 -10.54 -0.45
CA GLU A 302 -3.02 -11.26 0.62
C GLU A 302 -1.93 -12.19 0.05
N LYS A 303 -2.23 -12.93 -1.02
CA LYS A 303 -1.25 -13.76 -1.72
C LYS A 303 -0.07 -12.94 -2.24
N ASN A 304 -0.34 -11.82 -2.91
CA ASN A 304 0.69 -10.92 -3.42
C ASN A 304 1.54 -10.34 -2.28
N ASN A 305 0.93 -9.97 -1.15
CA ASN A 305 1.63 -9.50 0.05
C ASN A 305 2.56 -10.57 0.64
N GLN A 306 2.10 -11.82 0.73
CA GLN A 306 2.92 -12.95 1.19
C GLN A 306 4.09 -13.24 0.23
N GLU A 307 3.87 -13.22 -1.08
CA GLU A 307 4.92 -13.40 -2.09
C GLU A 307 5.94 -12.24 -2.06
N ASN A 308 5.47 -10.99 -1.94
CA ASN A 308 6.31 -9.81 -1.75
C ASN A 308 7.15 -9.92 -0.47
N MET A 309 6.56 -10.28 0.66
CA MET A 309 7.26 -10.45 1.94
C MET A 309 8.34 -11.55 1.85
N LYS A 310 8.03 -12.66 1.17
CA LYS A 310 8.99 -13.75 0.91
C LYS A 310 10.15 -13.28 0.04
N ARG A 311 9.89 -12.52 -1.03
CA ARG A 311 10.91 -11.93 -1.92
C ARG A 311 11.82 -10.96 -1.16
N ARG A 312 11.23 -10.02 -0.41
CA ARG A 312 11.96 -9.05 0.42
C ARG A 312 12.85 -9.77 1.45
N LYS A 313 12.36 -10.85 2.07
CA LYS A 313 13.15 -11.66 3.02
C LYS A 313 14.30 -12.43 2.35
N GLN A 314 14.09 -12.96 1.13
CA GLN A 314 15.15 -13.60 0.35
C GLN A 314 16.25 -12.59 -0.03
N SER A 315 15.85 -11.42 -0.52
CA SER A 315 16.76 -10.30 -0.83
C SER A 315 17.63 -9.89 0.37
N TYR A 316 17.00 -9.75 1.55
CA TYR A 316 17.72 -9.50 2.80
C TYR A 316 18.73 -10.62 3.14
N GLN A 317 18.37 -11.89 2.96
CA GLN A 317 19.28 -13.02 3.24
C GLN A 317 20.47 -13.06 2.26
N SER A 318 20.29 -12.66 1.00
CA SER A 318 21.38 -12.50 0.05
C SER A 318 22.34 -11.39 0.48
N LEU A 319 21.82 -10.22 0.90
CA LEU A 319 22.63 -9.10 1.41
C LEU A 319 23.40 -9.49 2.68
N TYR A 320 22.73 -10.13 3.64
CA TYR A 320 23.35 -10.69 4.85
C TYR A 320 24.49 -11.66 4.51
N SER A 321 24.26 -12.56 3.55
CA SER A 321 25.27 -13.53 3.10
C SER A 321 26.47 -12.86 2.42
N SER A 322 26.24 -11.79 1.65
CA SER A 322 27.31 -11.00 1.05
C SER A 322 28.20 -10.35 2.10
N TYR A 323 27.62 -9.66 3.09
CA TYR A 323 28.38 -9.07 4.19
C TYR A 323 29.14 -10.13 5.00
N LYS A 324 28.50 -11.27 5.30
CA LYS A 324 29.16 -12.39 6.01
C LYS A 324 30.42 -12.90 5.29
N ASN A 325 30.48 -12.78 3.97
CA ASN A 325 31.64 -13.19 3.17
C ASN A 325 32.73 -12.10 3.05
N LYS A 326 32.42 -10.83 3.40
CA LYS A 326 33.32 -9.68 3.21
C LYS A 326 34.58 -9.74 4.09
N ASN A 327 34.49 -10.30 5.30
CA ASN A 327 35.53 -10.54 6.32
C ASN A 327 36.42 -9.36 6.78
N THR A 328 36.43 -8.22 6.09
CA THR A 328 37.07 -6.97 6.53
C THR A 328 36.09 -5.80 6.58
N ILE A 329 36.32 -4.87 7.50
CA ILE A 329 35.68 -3.56 7.52
C ILE A 329 36.53 -2.57 6.71
N ASN A 330 35.88 -1.83 5.82
CA ASN A 330 36.53 -0.82 4.97
C ASN A 330 36.44 0.58 5.58
N ASP A 331 35.34 0.91 6.25
CA ASP A 331 35.02 2.24 6.77
C ASP A 331 33.98 2.18 7.91
N TYR A 332 33.53 3.34 8.40
CA TYR A 332 32.59 3.44 9.51
C TYR A 332 31.16 2.98 9.19
N TYR A 333 30.73 3.01 7.92
CA TYR A 333 29.38 2.59 7.52
C TYR A 333 29.23 1.07 7.54
N ASP A 334 30.32 0.32 7.36
CA ASP A 334 30.32 -1.13 7.53
C ASP A 334 29.98 -1.55 8.97
N TYR A 335 30.45 -0.83 10.00
CA TYR A 335 30.08 -1.12 11.39
C TYR A 335 28.56 -1.01 11.62
N ILE A 336 27.96 0.07 11.11
CA ILE A 336 26.51 0.29 11.18
C ILE A 336 25.76 -0.78 10.38
N SER A 337 26.27 -1.12 9.19
CA SER A 337 25.68 -2.16 8.32
C SER A 337 25.71 -3.54 8.96
N ILE A 338 26.83 -3.93 9.59
CA ILE A 338 27.02 -5.21 10.29
C ILE A 338 26.03 -5.34 11.46
N GLU A 339 25.94 -4.31 12.32
CA GLU A 339 25.01 -4.30 13.46
C GLU A 339 23.54 -4.22 13.03
N ALA A 340 23.24 -3.46 11.97
CA ALA A 340 21.88 -3.39 11.39
C ALA A 340 21.44 -4.77 10.87
N LEU A 341 22.31 -5.46 10.12
CA LEU A 341 22.11 -6.84 9.62
C LEU A 341 22.16 -7.92 10.72
N GLY A 342 22.53 -7.57 11.96
CA GLY A 342 22.64 -8.53 13.07
C GLY A 342 23.80 -9.52 12.93
N LEU A 343 24.86 -9.13 12.21
CA LEU A 343 26.08 -9.90 12.05
C LEU A 343 27.01 -9.72 13.26
N ASN A 344 27.75 -10.77 13.61
CA ASN A 344 28.71 -10.73 14.72
C ASN A 344 29.98 -9.98 14.29
N ILE A 345 30.21 -8.80 14.86
CA ILE A 345 31.40 -7.97 14.58
C ILE A 345 32.73 -8.71 14.72
N LYS A 346 32.80 -9.74 15.58
CA LYS A 346 34.03 -10.53 15.82
C LYS A 346 34.43 -11.44 14.66
N ASP A 347 33.54 -11.64 13.70
CA ASP A 347 33.81 -12.41 12.48
C ASP A 347 34.55 -11.56 11.42
N PHE A 348 34.79 -10.26 11.70
CA PHE A 348 35.41 -9.30 10.80
C PHE A 348 36.74 -8.79 11.34
N GLN A 349 37.70 -8.53 10.44
CA GLN A 349 38.85 -7.69 10.74
C GLN A 349 38.40 -6.23 10.83
N THR A 350 38.44 -5.67 12.04
CA THR A 350 37.99 -4.30 12.32
C THR A 350 39.11 -3.27 12.16
N LEU A 351 38.76 -1.97 12.17
CA LEU A 351 39.73 -0.88 12.17
C LEU A 351 40.31 -0.66 13.56
N ASP A 352 41.55 -0.18 13.65
CA ASP A 352 42.13 0.25 14.93
C ASP A 352 41.54 1.62 15.34
N LEU A 353 40.32 1.58 15.88
CA LEU A 353 39.62 2.75 16.42
C LEU A 353 40.30 3.31 17.67
N GLU A 354 41.07 2.51 18.41
CA GLU A 354 41.58 2.84 19.75
C GLU A 354 42.91 3.61 19.72
N SER A 355 43.66 3.51 18.63
CA SER A 355 44.92 4.26 18.38
C SER A 355 44.72 5.58 17.63
N MET A 356 43.48 5.97 17.32
CA MET A 356 43.20 7.18 16.53
C MET A 356 43.54 8.48 17.26
N LYS A 357 43.86 9.53 16.49
CA LYS A 357 44.04 10.88 16.99
C LYS A 357 42.72 11.66 17.01
N TYR A 358 41.86 11.35 17.98
CA TYR A 358 40.50 11.91 18.12
C TYR A 358 40.44 13.44 18.04
N GLU A 359 41.46 14.12 18.56
CA GLU A 359 41.56 15.58 18.56
C GLU A 359 41.80 16.15 17.16
N GLU A 360 42.36 15.37 16.22
CA GLU A 360 42.57 15.76 14.82
C GLU A 360 41.32 15.51 13.95
N LEU A 361 40.40 14.61 14.34
CA LEU A 361 39.17 14.29 13.60
C LEU A 361 38.17 15.45 13.50
N TYR A 362 37.28 15.37 12.49
CA TYR A 362 36.01 16.08 12.46
C TYR A 362 35.02 15.50 13.48
N GLU A 363 34.07 16.32 13.93
CA GLU A 363 33.10 15.95 14.97
C GLU A 363 32.20 14.77 14.54
N SER A 364 31.81 14.74 13.26
CA SER A 364 31.05 13.64 12.65
C SER A 364 31.86 12.35 12.52
N GLU A 365 33.17 12.42 12.35
CA GLU A 365 34.06 11.25 12.34
C GLU A 365 34.25 10.72 13.76
N LEU A 366 34.44 11.60 14.75
CA LEU A 366 34.49 11.22 16.16
C LEU A 366 33.19 10.54 16.59
N ALA A 367 32.04 11.04 16.14
CA ALA A 367 30.74 10.42 16.37
C ALA A 367 30.64 9.01 15.74
N GLN A 368 31.14 8.84 14.51
CA GLN A 368 31.22 7.53 13.84
C GLN A 368 32.16 6.56 14.58
N VAL A 369 33.31 7.02 15.09
CA VAL A 369 34.22 6.23 15.93
C VAL A 369 33.55 5.78 17.23
N ILE A 370 32.80 6.68 17.90
CA ILE A 370 32.03 6.33 19.10
C ILE A 370 31.00 5.23 18.81
N LEU A 371 30.29 5.32 17.69
CA LEU A 371 29.32 4.29 17.28
C LEU A 371 30.01 2.97 16.93
N GLY A 372 31.14 2.99 16.20
CA GLY A 372 31.93 1.80 15.89
C GLY A 372 32.48 1.09 17.12
N LEU A 373 32.94 1.84 18.13
CA LEU A 373 33.34 1.28 19.43
C LEU A 373 32.17 0.59 20.15
N LEU A 374 30.95 1.15 20.08
CA LEU A 374 29.76 0.51 20.64
C LEU A 374 29.41 -0.79 19.89
N VAL A 375 29.56 -0.83 18.56
CA VAL A 375 29.41 -2.08 17.77
C VAL A 375 30.44 -3.12 18.21
N GLU A 376 31.70 -2.72 18.48
CA GLU A 376 32.72 -3.61 19.07
C GLU A 376 32.49 -3.98 20.54
N ASN A 377 31.39 -3.51 21.16
CA ASN A 377 31.08 -3.66 22.59
C ASN A 377 32.21 -3.10 23.50
N LYS A 378 32.81 -1.98 23.08
CA LYS A 378 33.82 -1.20 23.83
C LYS A 378 33.18 0.08 24.39
N ASN A 379 33.64 0.52 25.56
CA ASN A 379 33.10 1.71 26.22
C ASN A 379 33.78 3.00 25.68
N PRO A 380 33.06 3.88 24.94
CA PRO A 380 33.64 5.11 24.40
C PRO A 380 34.05 6.14 25.47
N ARG A 381 33.65 5.97 26.74
CA ARG A 381 34.10 6.82 27.85
C ARG A 381 35.47 6.42 28.45
N ASN A 382 36.04 5.28 28.04
CA ASN A 382 37.38 4.88 28.47
C ASN A 382 38.11 4.11 27.37
N VAL A 383 38.60 4.84 26.37
CA VAL A 383 39.42 4.32 25.28
C VAL A 383 40.87 4.73 25.54
N ASN A 384 41.70 3.80 25.97
CA ASN A 384 43.09 4.06 26.37
C ASN A 384 43.24 5.26 27.35
N GLY A 385 42.28 5.42 28.29
CA GLY A 385 42.26 6.50 29.27
C GLY A 385 41.67 7.84 28.77
N LYS A 386 41.08 7.88 27.55
CA LYS A 386 40.33 9.03 27.02
C LYS A 386 38.83 8.78 27.07
N ASP A 387 38.05 9.81 27.45
CA ASP A 387 36.60 9.83 27.28
C ASP A 387 36.25 10.54 25.96
N LEU A 388 35.88 9.77 24.94
CA LEU A 388 35.51 10.30 23.63
C LEU A 388 34.12 10.93 23.62
N VAL A 389 33.25 10.50 24.54
CA VAL A 389 31.91 11.07 24.68
C VAL A 389 32.00 12.46 25.27
N ALA A 390 32.79 12.65 26.34
CA ALA A 390 33.08 13.96 26.90
C ALA A 390 33.79 14.88 25.87
N LEU A 391 34.63 14.33 24.99
CA LEU A 391 35.25 15.08 23.91
C LEU A 391 34.20 15.57 22.89
N LEU A 392 33.26 14.73 22.46
CA LEU A 392 32.16 15.13 21.57
C LEU A 392 31.21 16.12 22.26
N GLU A 393 30.84 15.87 23.52
CA GLU A 393 30.01 16.75 24.37
C GLU A 393 30.64 18.15 24.52
N SER A 394 31.98 18.25 24.53
CA SER A 394 32.71 19.53 24.57
C SER A 394 32.58 20.38 23.30
N TYR A 395 32.18 19.77 22.18
CA TYR A 395 31.96 20.47 20.91
C TYR A 395 30.51 20.95 20.75
N VAL A 396 29.59 20.54 21.63
CA VAL A 396 28.19 21.00 21.65
C VAL A 396 28.11 22.39 22.30
N LYS A 397 27.79 23.41 21.49
CA LYS A 397 27.66 24.80 21.95
C LYS A 397 26.36 25.03 22.73
N ASN A 398 26.25 26.21 23.34
CA ASN A 398 25.07 26.64 24.11
C ASN A 398 23.80 26.83 23.26
N ASP A 399 23.94 26.88 21.93
CA ASP A 399 22.83 26.89 20.95
C ASP A 399 22.54 25.51 20.36
N GLY A 400 23.19 24.45 20.86
CA GLY A 400 23.08 23.08 20.36
C GLY A 400 23.98 22.75 19.18
N THR A 401 24.61 23.73 18.53
CA THR A 401 25.47 23.49 17.36
C THR A 401 26.71 22.69 17.76
N ILE A 402 26.94 21.53 17.15
CA ILE A 402 28.21 20.82 17.27
C ILE A 402 29.21 21.42 16.29
N SER A 403 30.25 22.09 16.77
CA SER A 403 31.19 22.77 15.85
C SER A 403 32.56 23.09 16.47
N LYS A 404 33.59 22.53 15.84
CA LYS A 404 35.04 22.65 16.06
C LYS A 404 35.77 22.72 14.70
N LYS A 405 35.50 21.80 13.77
CA LYS A 405 36.02 21.80 12.39
C LYS A 405 34.94 21.57 11.32
N THR A 406 33.83 20.93 11.68
CA THR A 406 32.86 20.44 10.69
C THR A 406 31.97 21.57 10.16
N PRO A 407 31.58 21.55 8.86
CA PRO A 407 30.56 22.45 8.33
C PRO A 407 29.25 22.34 9.13
N ILE A 408 28.59 23.47 9.36
CA ILE A 408 27.31 23.52 10.08
C ILE A 408 26.19 23.21 9.07
N THR A 409 26.10 21.93 8.70
CA THR A 409 25.13 21.37 7.75
C THR A 409 24.54 20.07 8.30
N ALA A 410 23.28 19.78 7.96
CA ALA A 410 22.50 18.74 8.64
C ALA A 410 23.12 17.34 8.52
N ASN A 411 23.72 17.03 7.37
CA ASN A 411 24.41 15.76 7.07
C ASN A 411 25.57 15.44 8.03
N PHE A 412 26.17 16.45 8.69
CA PHE A 412 27.22 16.24 9.69
C PHE A 412 26.69 16.29 11.12
N GLN A 413 25.73 17.18 11.40
CA GLN A 413 25.12 17.29 12.72
C GLN A 413 24.36 16.00 13.09
N VAL A 414 23.73 15.32 12.12
CA VAL A 414 22.96 14.09 12.35
C VAL A 414 23.82 12.95 12.90
N TRP A 415 25.06 12.77 12.42
CA TRP A 415 26.00 11.78 12.99
C TRP A 415 26.31 12.04 14.45
N CYS A 416 26.47 13.32 14.83
CA CYS A 416 26.69 13.71 16.21
C CYS A 416 25.45 13.44 17.07
N VAL A 417 24.24 13.71 16.55
CA VAL A 417 22.97 13.39 17.23
C VAL A 417 22.80 11.87 17.43
N TYR A 418 23.14 11.04 16.44
CA TYR A 418 23.14 9.58 16.59
C TYR A 418 24.10 9.10 17.70
N ALA A 419 25.33 9.61 17.74
CA ALA A 419 26.28 9.26 18.80
C ALA A 419 25.80 9.72 20.18
N LEU A 420 25.30 10.95 20.30
CA LEU A 420 24.73 11.49 21.55
C LEU A 420 23.48 10.70 22.00
N TYR A 421 22.68 10.18 21.06
CA TYR A 421 21.54 9.32 21.35
C TYR A 421 21.98 7.95 21.89
N ALA A 422 22.94 7.31 21.21
CA ALA A 422 23.48 6.01 21.59
C ALA A 422 24.16 6.05 22.98
N VAL A 423 24.94 7.09 23.27
CA VAL A 423 25.60 7.27 24.58
C VAL A 423 24.70 7.92 25.65
N ASN A 424 23.39 8.07 25.37
CA ASN A 424 22.39 8.66 26.26
C ASN A 424 22.86 9.98 26.92
N SER A 425 23.42 10.88 26.11
CA SER A 425 24.03 12.13 26.59
C SER A 425 22.98 13.16 27.04
N GLU A 426 23.29 13.90 28.10
CA GLU A 426 22.52 15.09 28.53
C GLU A 426 22.55 16.22 27.49
N LYS A 427 23.46 16.19 26.52
CA LYS A 427 23.54 17.13 25.40
C LYS A 427 22.63 16.79 24.22
N LEU A 428 21.94 15.65 24.26
CA LEU A 428 21.13 15.17 23.15
C LEU A 428 20.00 16.15 22.76
N ASP A 429 19.20 16.59 23.74
CA ASP A 429 17.99 17.40 23.47
C ASP A 429 18.32 18.71 22.76
N ILE A 430 19.37 19.41 23.20
CA ILE A 430 19.76 20.70 22.61
C ILE A 430 20.40 20.53 21.22
N ALA A 431 21.15 19.44 21.00
CA ALA A 431 21.69 19.10 19.68
C ALA A 431 20.58 18.72 18.68
N ALA A 432 19.57 17.98 19.13
CA ALA A 432 18.41 17.60 18.32
C ALA A 432 17.49 18.81 18.02
N ASP A 433 17.30 19.72 18.98
CA ASP A 433 16.61 21.00 18.74
C ASP A 433 17.32 21.84 17.67
N GLN A 434 18.65 21.92 17.75
CA GLN A 434 19.42 22.63 16.73
C GLN A 434 19.33 21.93 15.37
N LEU A 435 19.44 20.60 15.30
CA LEU A 435 19.26 19.85 14.05
C LEU A 435 17.89 20.09 13.42
N ALA A 436 16.82 20.05 14.23
CA ALA A 436 15.46 20.33 13.78
C ALA A 436 15.29 21.77 13.24
N SER A 437 16.04 22.75 13.78
CA SER A 437 16.03 24.14 13.29
C SER A 437 16.66 24.32 11.90
N MET A 438 17.42 23.34 11.40
CA MET A 438 18.09 23.38 10.10
C MET A 438 17.17 23.03 8.91
N GLN A 439 15.87 22.82 9.16
CA GLN A 439 14.91 22.45 8.12
C GLN A 439 14.68 23.61 7.13
N ASN A 440 14.73 23.29 5.83
CA ASN A 440 14.42 24.22 4.76
C ASN A 440 12.90 24.54 4.67
N GLN A 441 12.51 25.50 3.81
CA GLN A 441 11.11 25.96 3.70
C GLN A 441 10.17 24.93 3.08
N ASP A 442 10.67 24.02 2.27
CA ASP A 442 10.02 22.85 1.66
C ASP A 442 9.78 21.70 2.66
N GLY A 443 10.65 21.53 3.66
CA GLY A 443 10.68 20.39 4.58
C GLY A 443 11.94 19.53 4.50
N ALA A 444 12.84 19.80 3.56
CA ALA A 444 14.10 19.09 3.40
C ALA A 444 15.17 19.50 4.42
N PHE A 445 16.23 18.71 4.51
CA PHE A 445 17.48 19.00 5.20
C PHE A 445 18.66 18.76 4.25
N GLY A 446 19.73 19.54 4.38
CA GLY A 446 20.90 19.42 3.51
C GLY A 446 21.94 20.50 3.78
N TYR A 447 22.55 21.01 2.70
CA TYR A 447 23.24 22.31 2.75
C TYR A 447 22.19 23.44 2.84
N PRO A 448 22.49 24.57 3.51
CA PRO A 448 21.55 25.69 3.60
C PRO A 448 21.07 26.18 2.22
N GLY A 449 19.78 26.04 1.96
CA GLY A 449 19.17 26.40 0.66
C GLY A 449 19.30 25.36 -0.46
N PHE A 450 19.73 24.13 -0.14
CA PHE A 450 19.71 22.98 -1.06
C PHE A 450 18.83 21.87 -0.49
N GLU A 451 17.97 21.32 -1.33
CA GLU A 451 17.10 20.20 -1.02
C GLU A 451 17.88 18.89 -1.19
N ASP A 452 17.83 17.98 -0.22
CA ASP A 452 18.55 16.70 -0.26
C ASP A 452 17.74 15.60 0.44
N LEU A 453 17.25 14.63 -0.35
CA LEU A 453 16.50 13.48 0.14
C LEU A 453 17.33 12.57 1.06
N ASP A 454 18.63 12.45 0.81
CA ASP A 454 19.52 11.53 1.51
C ASP A 454 19.73 12.00 2.96
N THR A 455 20.11 13.27 3.12
CA THR A 455 20.22 13.91 4.44
C THR A 455 18.86 14.01 5.13
N THR A 456 17.78 14.32 4.41
CA THR A 456 16.43 14.36 4.99
C THR A 456 16.04 13.00 5.59
N GLY A 457 16.37 11.90 4.91
CA GLY A 457 16.20 10.53 5.42
C GLY A 457 16.84 10.30 6.78
N TRP A 458 18.13 10.61 6.92
CA TRP A 458 18.84 10.48 8.20
C TRP A 458 18.28 11.39 9.30
N VAL A 459 17.89 12.63 8.97
CA VAL A 459 17.35 13.55 9.98
C VAL A 459 15.96 13.11 10.47
N VAL A 460 15.12 12.57 9.58
CA VAL A 460 13.82 11.99 9.95
C VAL A 460 14.01 10.76 10.86
N ASP A 461 14.99 9.89 10.58
CA ASP A 461 15.34 8.76 11.47
C ASP A 461 15.78 9.26 12.86
N ALA A 462 16.79 10.14 12.91
CA ALA A 462 17.34 10.66 14.14
C ALA A 462 16.30 11.40 15.01
N LEU A 463 15.51 12.32 14.45
CA LEU A 463 14.51 13.07 15.22
C LEU A 463 13.34 12.20 15.68
N SER A 464 12.94 11.18 14.89
CA SER A 464 11.93 10.20 15.30
C SER A 464 12.40 9.37 16.49
N LEU A 465 13.67 8.92 16.48
CA LEU A 465 14.31 8.20 17.58
C LEU A 465 14.44 9.03 18.87
N VAL A 466 14.85 10.30 18.75
CA VAL A 466 15.06 11.18 19.90
C VAL A 466 13.73 11.50 20.58
N ASN A 467 12.78 12.10 19.84
CA ASN A 467 11.47 12.45 20.39
C ASN A 467 10.45 12.78 19.27
N LYS A 468 9.86 11.74 18.67
CA LYS A 468 8.82 11.87 17.62
C LYS A 468 7.69 12.86 17.97
N THR A 469 7.28 12.94 19.24
CA THR A 469 6.21 13.87 19.68
C THR A 469 6.68 15.32 19.70
N LYS A 470 7.87 15.61 20.22
CA LYS A 470 8.44 16.97 20.26
C LYS A 470 8.68 17.52 18.86
N TYR A 471 9.13 16.68 17.93
CA TYR A 471 9.48 17.08 16.55
C TYR A 471 8.37 16.81 15.53
N GLN A 472 7.14 16.52 15.96
CA GLN A 472 6.05 16.09 15.07
C GLN A 472 5.81 17.01 13.87
N SER A 473 5.81 18.34 14.08
CA SER A 473 5.60 19.33 13.01
C SER A 473 6.72 19.33 11.96
N VAL A 474 7.98 19.22 12.42
CA VAL A 474 9.18 19.13 11.58
C VAL A 474 9.13 17.84 10.76
N LEU A 475 8.87 16.71 11.42
CA LEU A 475 8.75 15.40 10.80
C LEU A 475 7.64 15.35 9.74
N GLN A 476 6.42 15.80 10.08
CA GLN A 476 5.29 15.85 9.13
C GLN A 476 5.61 16.64 7.86
N LYS A 477 6.37 17.74 7.98
CA LYS A 477 6.79 18.55 6.83
C LYS A 477 7.83 17.83 5.97
N SER A 478 8.76 17.07 6.56
CA SER A 478 9.66 16.19 5.79
C SER A 478 8.95 15.03 5.12
N ILE A 479 7.88 14.49 5.70
CA ILE A 479 7.02 13.50 5.04
C ILE A 479 6.31 14.10 3.82
N GLN A 480 5.77 15.32 3.95
CA GLN A 480 5.19 16.06 2.81
C GLN A 480 6.23 16.32 1.72
N TYR A 481 7.47 16.65 2.09
CA TYR A 481 8.58 16.75 1.15
C TYR A 481 8.83 15.43 0.41
N PHE A 482 8.98 14.30 1.12
CA PHE A 482 9.15 12.98 0.46
C PHE A 482 8.01 12.68 -0.52
N GLN A 483 6.76 12.91 -0.13
CA GLN A 483 5.60 12.72 -1.01
C GLN A 483 5.66 13.63 -2.26
N SER A 484 6.14 14.87 -2.14
CA SER A 484 6.33 15.77 -3.29
C SER A 484 7.45 15.36 -4.25
N GLN A 485 8.40 14.54 -3.78
CA GLN A 485 9.55 14.04 -4.53
C GLN A 485 9.38 12.59 -5.02
N GLN A 486 8.21 11.99 -4.77
CA GLN A 486 7.87 10.64 -5.22
C GLN A 486 7.31 10.67 -6.65
N GLN A 487 7.89 9.87 -7.53
CA GLN A 487 7.42 9.68 -8.90
C GLN A 487 6.21 8.73 -8.93
N SER A 488 5.47 8.71 -10.05
CA SER A 488 4.32 7.82 -10.25
C SER A 488 4.66 6.32 -10.33
N ASN A 489 5.94 5.96 -10.34
CA ASN A 489 6.44 4.58 -10.23
C ASN A 489 6.91 4.23 -8.79
N GLY A 490 6.64 5.12 -7.83
CA GLY A 490 7.00 5.02 -6.42
C GLY A 490 8.45 5.42 -6.07
N THR A 491 9.33 5.67 -7.05
CA THR A 491 10.73 6.05 -6.79
C THR A 491 10.86 7.48 -6.26
N PHE A 492 11.85 7.74 -5.41
CA PHE A 492 12.21 9.07 -4.95
C PHE A 492 13.38 9.65 -5.75
N GLY A 493 13.29 10.93 -6.14
CA GLY A 493 14.28 11.64 -6.95
C GLY A 493 13.71 12.16 -8.27
N ILE A 494 14.38 13.14 -8.90
CA ILE A 494 13.88 13.82 -10.10
C ILE A 494 14.69 13.42 -11.34
N GLU A 495 14.02 12.95 -12.39
CA GLU A 495 14.59 12.87 -13.74
C GLU A 495 14.73 14.28 -14.37
N LYS A 496 15.83 14.98 -14.11
CA LYS A 496 16.20 16.21 -14.83
C LYS A 496 17.70 16.29 -15.08
N ASN A 497 18.06 16.99 -16.15
CA ASN A 497 19.44 17.03 -16.62
C ASN A 497 20.30 18.09 -15.91
N ASP A 498 21.58 17.75 -15.87
CA ASP A 498 22.77 18.49 -15.47
C ASP A 498 23.20 18.33 -13.99
N TRP A 499 22.31 18.43 -13.00
CA TRP A 499 22.67 18.15 -11.58
C TRP A 499 21.56 17.50 -10.72
N ASP A 500 20.42 17.11 -11.30
CA ASP A 500 19.31 16.51 -10.53
C ASP A 500 19.45 14.97 -10.38
N VAL A 501 18.87 14.45 -9.29
CA VAL A 501 19.12 13.08 -8.79
C VAL A 501 18.25 12.05 -9.51
N PHE A 502 18.84 11.31 -10.45
CA PHE A 502 18.26 10.06 -10.95
C PHE A 502 17.95 9.09 -9.79
N PRO A 503 16.83 8.33 -9.85
CA PRO A 503 16.52 7.29 -8.87
C PRO A 503 17.71 6.35 -8.65
N ASN A 504 18.23 6.36 -7.42
CA ASN A 504 19.42 5.62 -7.02
C ASN A 504 19.20 4.98 -5.64
N THR A 505 19.98 3.94 -5.34
CA THR A 505 19.90 3.16 -4.11
C THR A 505 20.05 4.00 -2.85
N ASN A 506 20.97 4.97 -2.82
CA ASN A 506 21.22 5.78 -1.62
C ASN A 506 19.95 6.56 -1.23
N THR A 507 19.34 7.22 -2.20
CA THR A 507 18.10 7.97 -2.02
C THR A 507 16.94 7.07 -1.62
N GLN A 508 16.77 5.91 -2.28
CA GLN A 508 15.69 4.98 -1.88
C GLN A 508 15.89 4.46 -0.46
N ALA A 509 17.13 4.11 -0.10
CA ALA A 509 17.50 3.59 1.21
C ALA A 509 17.30 4.62 2.32
N ASN A 510 17.79 5.85 2.15
CA ASN A 510 17.73 6.88 3.19
C ASN A 510 16.30 7.38 3.45
N VAL A 511 15.48 7.57 2.40
CA VAL A 511 14.07 7.89 2.57
C VAL A 511 13.35 6.75 3.30
N LEU A 512 13.57 5.50 2.89
CA LEU A 512 13.02 4.32 3.55
C LEU A 512 13.47 4.19 5.02
N LEU A 513 14.73 4.48 5.34
CA LEU A 513 15.25 4.50 6.72
C LEU A 513 14.50 5.51 7.59
N GLY A 514 14.33 6.74 7.11
CA GLY A 514 13.53 7.76 7.79
C GLY A 514 12.07 7.32 7.99
N LEU A 515 11.44 6.76 6.96
CA LEU A 515 10.07 6.26 7.03
C LEU A 515 9.90 5.08 8.00
N ILE A 516 10.89 4.18 8.12
CA ILE A 516 10.87 3.07 9.08
C ILE A 516 10.80 3.59 10.51
N SER A 517 11.64 4.55 10.88
CA SER A 517 11.65 5.10 12.24
C SER A 517 10.52 6.10 12.50
N TYR A 518 10.02 6.78 11.46
CA TYR A 518 8.84 7.63 11.58
C TYR A 518 7.56 6.78 11.72
N ASP A 519 7.22 5.96 10.73
CA ASP A 519 5.97 5.19 10.70
C ASP A 519 6.10 3.88 9.91
N LYS A 520 6.81 2.90 10.48
CA LYS A 520 6.90 1.55 9.91
C LYS A 520 5.53 0.91 9.65
N ARG A 521 4.50 1.15 10.48
CA ARG A 521 3.16 0.60 10.21
C ARG A 521 2.59 1.22 8.94
N GLY A 522 2.55 2.55 8.83
CA GLY A 522 2.10 3.22 7.62
C GLY A 522 2.89 2.80 6.37
N LEU A 523 4.19 2.51 6.51
CA LEU A 523 5.01 1.97 5.42
C LEU A 523 4.63 0.54 5.02
N ASP A 524 4.44 -0.36 5.99
CA ASP A 524 4.01 -1.74 5.74
C ASP A 524 2.56 -1.79 5.19
N ASP A 525 1.70 -0.86 5.62
CA ASP A 525 0.32 -0.65 5.14
C ASP A 525 0.27 0.13 3.79
N GLY A 526 1.42 0.50 3.20
CA GLY A 526 1.51 1.10 1.87
C GLY A 526 1.18 2.59 1.74
N ILE A 527 1.04 3.34 2.85
CA ILE A 527 0.74 4.79 2.89
C ILE A 527 1.77 5.62 2.10
N TYR A 528 3.01 5.14 2.01
CA TYR A 528 4.13 5.80 1.29
C TYR A 528 4.47 5.14 -0.06
N HIS A 529 3.47 4.51 -0.70
CA HIS A 529 3.56 3.60 -1.84
C HIS A 529 3.85 2.14 -1.46
N LYS A 530 3.00 1.20 -1.90
CA LYS A 530 3.05 -0.23 -1.53
C LYS A 530 4.38 -0.93 -1.85
N ASP A 531 5.02 -0.51 -2.95
CA ASP A 531 6.27 -1.10 -3.44
C ASP A 531 7.54 -0.40 -2.94
N VAL A 532 7.47 0.56 -2.00
CA VAL A 532 8.63 1.37 -1.60
C VAL A 532 9.87 0.54 -1.18
N VAL A 533 9.65 -0.61 -0.54
CA VAL A 533 10.74 -1.56 -0.23
C VAL A 533 11.21 -2.28 -1.49
N ASP A 534 10.31 -2.85 -2.29
CA ASP A 534 10.67 -3.59 -3.52
C ASP A 534 11.38 -2.71 -4.55
N ILE A 535 11.11 -1.39 -4.56
CA ILE A 535 11.80 -0.40 -5.39
C ILE A 535 13.29 -0.31 -5.05
N LEU A 536 13.65 -0.29 -3.76
CA LEU A 536 15.06 -0.38 -3.34
C LEU A 536 15.67 -1.71 -3.83
N LEU A 537 14.92 -2.82 -3.76
CA LEU A 537 15.42 -4.15 -4.15
C LEU A 537 15.68 -4.28 -5.67
N LYS A 538 15.11 -3.43 -6.52
CA LYS A 538 15.40 -3.40 -7.98
C LYS A 538 16.87 -3.08 -8.28
N PHE A 539 17.57 -2.42 -7.36
CA PHE A 539 19.00 -2.10 -7.48
C PHE A 539 19.92 -3.21 -6.94
N GLN A 540 19.36 -4.31 -6.39
CA GLN A 540 20.13 -5.43 -5.89
C GLN A 540 20.55 -6.37 -7.03
N ASN A 541 21.82 -6.77 -7.05
CA ASN A 541 22.32 -7.80 -7.96
C ASN A 541 22.14 -9.22 -7.40
N SER A 542 22.48 -10.23 -8.22
CA SER A 542 22.36 -11.66 -7.87
C SER A 542 23.22 -12.11 -6.68
N GLU A 543 24.24 -11.34 -6.30
CA GLU A 543 25.10 -11.62 -5.14
C GLU A 543 24.58 -10.97 -3.84
N GLY A 544 23.47 -10.24 -3.92
CA GLY A 544 22.85 -9.55 -2.79
C GLY A 544 23.40 -8.15 -2.50
N THR A 545 24.42 -7.68 -3.24
CA THR A 545 24.92 -6.30 -3.13
C THR A 545 24.15 -5.36 -4.05
N PHE A 546 24.34 -4.04 -3.90
CA PHE A 546 23.53 -3.03 -4.59
C PHE A 546 24.38 -2.15 -5.51
N GLY A 547 23.82 -1.79 -6.65
CA GLY A 547 24.30 -0.73 -7.52
C GLY A 547 24.09 0.67 -6.92
N TRP A 548 24.71 1.70 -7.51
CA TRP A 548 24.29 3.08 -7.24
C TRP A 548 23.00 3.37 -8.00
N ASP A 549 23.09 3.22 -9.32
CA ASP A 549 22.10 3.44 -10.36
C ASP A 549 22.02 2.16 -11.23
N ASN A 550 22.26 2.27 -12.54
CA ASN A 550 22.46 1.14 -13.45
C ASN A 550 23.78 0.37 -13.23
N GLN A 551 24.66 0.84 -12.32
CA GLN A 551 25.86 0.10 -11.89
C GLN A 551 25.52 -1.26 -11.26
N ILE A 552 26.35 -2.28 -11.51
CA ILE A 552 26.14 -3.62 -10.91
C ILE A 552 26.44 -3.61 -9.41
N TYR A 553 27.42 -2.82 -8.95
CA TYR A 553 27.85 -2.75 -7.55
C TYR A 553 28.38 -1.36 -7.21
N ASN A 554 28.01 -0.88 -6.03
CA ASN A 554 28.61 0.27 -5.37
C ASN A 554 28.67 0.01 -3.85
N GLN A 555 29.83 0.22 -3.23
CA GLN A 555 30.04 -0.06 -1.80
C GLN A 555 29.12 0.78 -0.91
N PHE A 556 29.05 2.09 -1.17
CA PHE A 556 28.29 3.02 -0.34
C PHE A 556 26.78 2.75 -0.45
N ALA A 557 26.28 2.52 -1.66
CA ALA A 557 24.91 2.05 -1.88
C ALA A 557 24.59 0.75 -1.12
N THR A 558 25.52 -0.23 -1.15
CA THR A 558 25.38 -1.51 -0.45
C THR A 558 25.39 -1.35 1.07
N GLN A 559 26.11 -0.37 1.62
CA GLN A 559 26.08 -0.01 3.05
C GLN A 559 24.76 0.64 3.45
N GLN A 560 24.23 1.54 2.63
CA GLN A 560 23.00 2.27 2.92
C GLN A 560 21.77 1.34 2.81
N ALA A 561 21.76 0.44 1.81
CA ALA A 561 20.78 -0.64 1.73
C ALA A 561 20.89 -1.61 2.92
N ALA A 562 22.09 -1.93 3.40
CA ALA A 562 22.30 -2.81 4.56
C ALA A 562 21.84 -2.19 5.88
N TRP A 563 22.14 -0.91 6.12
CA TRP A 563 21.61 -0.16 7.26
C TRP A 563 20.07 -0.14 7.22
N THR A 564 19.50 0.21 6.08
CA THR A 564 18.05 0.37 5.91
C THR A 564 17.29 -0.95 6.04
N LEU A 565 17.69 -1.98 5.30
CA LEU A 565 17.02 -3.30 5.34
C LEU A 565 17.32 -4.02 6.67
N GLY A 566 18.51 -3.82 7.24
CA GLY A 566 18.83 -4.27 8.60
C GLY A 566 17.90 -3.66 9.64
N ASN A 567 17.66 -2.34 9.58
CA ASN A 567 16.69 -1.66 10.44
C ASN A 567 15.26 -2.14 10.20
N TYR A 568 14.86 -2.38 8.94
CA TYR A 568 13.53 -2.89 8.58
C TYR A 568 13.21 -4.25 9.22
N TYR A 569 14.19 -5.16 9.24
CA TYR A 569 14.01 -6.53 9.75
C TYR A 569 14.38 -6.73 11.23
N ASN A 570 15.42 -6.04 11.72
CA ASN A 570 16.02 -6.29 13.05
C ASN A 570 15.83 -5.14 14.04
N GLY A 571 15.08 -4.09 13.66
CA GLY A 571 14.91 -2.87 14.45
C GLY A 571 16.11 -1.92 14.39
N ASN A 572 15.91 -0.67 14.79
CA ASN A 572 16.87 0.42 14.56
C ASN A 572 18.22 0.20 15.28
N VAL A 573 19.30 0.19 14.51
CA VAL A 573 20.70 0.06 14.95
C VAL A 573 21.08 1.03 16.07
N MET A 574 20.67 2.30 16.02
CA MET A 574 21.02 3.31 17.01
C MET A 574 20.36 3.01 18.37
N THR A 575 19.15 2.44 18.35
CA THR A 575 18.49 1.92 19.56
C THR A 575 19.21 0.69 20.12
N LYS A 576 19.76 -0.21 19.28
CA LYS A 576 20.60 -1.33 19.76
C LYS A 576 21.86 -0.80 20.45
N LEU A 577 22.59 0.10 19.80
CA LEU A 577 23.81 0.70 20.35
C LEU A 577 23.56 1.47 21.66
N LYS A 578 22.38 2.05 21.82
CA LYS A 578 21.95 2.63 23.11
C LYS A 578 21.84 1.60 24.22
N HIS A 579 21.26 0.43 23.95
CA HIS A 579 21.22 -0.65 24.94
C HIS A 579 22.62 -1.20 25.25
N THR A 580 23.49 -1.33 24.24
CA THR A 580 24.90 -1.73 24.43
C THR A 580 25.66 -0.74 25.32
N TYR A 581 25.52 0.56 25.09
CA TYR A 581 26.12 1.58 25.95
C TYR A 581 25.63 1.49 27.40
N LEU A 582 24.32 1.33 27.62
CA LEU A 582 23.74 1.23 28.96
C LEU A 582 24.24 -0.03 29.70
N SER A 583 24.35 -1.18 29.03
CA SER A 583 24.89 -2.41 29.65
C SER A 583 26.38 -2.26 30.02
N LEU A 584 27.15 -1.54 29.22
CA LEU A 584 28.55 -1.20 29.52
C LEU A 584 28.67 -0.29 30.75
N GLN A 585 27.71 0.60 31.02
CA GLN A 585 27.69 1.39 32.26
C GLN A 585 27.34 0.55 33.49
N ASP A 586 26.35 -0.35 33.40
CA ASP A 586 25.97 -1.21 34.52
C ASP A 586 27.09 -2.17 34.94
N SER A 587 27.89 -2.66 33.98
CA SER A 587 29.06 -3.52 34.25
C SER A 587 30.24 -2.82 34.95
N ILE A 588 30.18 -1.51 35.17
CA ILE A 588 31.22 -0.70 35.83
C ILE A 588 30.86 -0.40 37.31
N LYS A 589 29.67 -0.79 37.78
CA LYS A 589 29.34 -0.74 39.21
C LYS A 589 30.29 -1.65 40.00
N PRO A 590 30.99 -1.15 41.03
CA PRO A 590 31.84 -2.00 41.87
C PRO A 590 31.02 -3.07 42.57
N ASP A 591 31.57 -4.29 42.71
CA ASP A 591 30.97 -5.34 43.53
C ASP A 591 30.58 -4.78 44.92
N GLU A 592 29.28 -4.75 45.21
CA GLU A 592 28.81 -4.60 46.59
C GLU A 592 29.26 -5.86 47.35
N LYS A 593 30.39 -5.74 48.08
CA LYS A 593 30.86 -6.78 48.99
C LYS A 593 29.69 -7.24 49.87
N PRO A 594 29.47 -8.56 50.04
CA PRO A 594 28.37 -9.04 50.86
C PRO A 594 28.53 -8.51 52.28
N SER A 595 27.53 -7.74 52.73
CA SER A 595 27.48 -7.21 54.08
C SER A 595 27.54 -8.35 55.08
N GLN A 596 28.50 -8.30 56.02
CA GLN A 596 28.52 -9.23 57.13
C GLN A 596 27.35 -8.92 58.07
N ASP A 597 26.48 -9.91 58.29
CA ASP A 597 25.42 -9.82 59.29
C ASP A 597 25.98 -9.54 60.68
N ILE A 598 25.54 -8.44 61.28
CA ILE A 598 25.59 -8.23 62.73
C ILE A 598 24.16 -7.93 63.18
N PRO A 599 23.48 -8.87 63.87
CA PRO A 599 22.10 -8.66 64.28
C PRO A 599 22.02 -7.62 65.39
N LYS A 600 21.11 -6.64 65.26
CA LYS A 600 20.76 -5.74 66.36
C LYS A 600 19.25 -5.67 66.57
N GLN A 601 18.93 -5.91 67.83
CA GLN A 601 17.64 -5.95 68.49
C GLN A 601 16.70 -4.78 68.13
N GLU A 602 15.42 -5.10 68.08
CA GLU A 602 14.32 -4.15 68.21
C GLU A 602 14.33 -3.51 69.61
N ASP A 603 14.05 -2.20 69.70
CA ASP A 603 12.98 -1.70 70.59
C ASP A 603 12.64 -0.20 70.36
N ASN A 604 11.51 0.02 69.70
CA ASN A 604 10.37 0.89 70.08
C ASN A 604 10.46 2.41 70.40
N VAL A 605 9.27 3.04 70.23
CA VAL A 605 8.81 4.41 70.63
C VAL A 605 9.20 5.55 69.65
N GLU A 606 8.32 5.96 68.70
CA GLU A 606 7.21 6.96 68.82
C GLU A 606 7.67 8.40 69.15
N SER A 607 7.13 9.49 68.58
CA SER A 607 6.09 9.74 67.54
C SER A 607 6.40 11.11 66.87
N SER A 608 5.64 11.77 65.97
CA SER A 608 4.26 11.74 65.44
C SER A 608 4.27 12.43 64.03
N SER A 609 3.22 12.89 63.33
CA SER A 609 1.77 13.03 63.56
C SER A 609 0.96 13.03 62.23
N SER A 610 -0.24 12.40 62.24
CA SER A 610 -1.46 12.70 61.43
C SER A 610 -1.36 13.00 59.91
N LYS A 611 -2.08 12.30 59.01
CA LYS A 611 -3.57 12.28 58.90
C LYS A 611 -4.08 11.09 58.04
N LYS A 612 -5.36 10.73 58.24
CA LYS A 612 -6.23 9.79 57.48
C LYS A 612 -7.70 10.21 57.76
N PRO A 613 -8.73 9.65 57.10
CA PRO A 613 -8.88 9.12 55.72
C PRO A 613 -10.13 9.76 55.03
N ILE A 614 -10.67 9.22 53.92
CA ILE A 614 -12.07 8.72 53.76
C ILE A 614 -12.23 7.94 52.42
N GLN A 615 -12.83 6.76 52.56
CA GLN A 615 -13.47 5.77 51.67
C GLN A 615 -13.69 5.98 50.14
N ASN A 616 -13.25 4.95 49.41
CA ASN A 616 -14.02 4.03 48.52
C ASN A 616 -15.28 4.50 47.77
N LEU A 617 -15.31 4.18 46.47
CA LEU A 617 -16.47 3.56 45.84
C LEU A 617 -16.03 2.53 44.78
N ILE A 618 -16.54 1.29 44.91
CA ILE A 618 -16.29 0.17 44.00
C ILE A 618 -17.49 0.03 43.08
N ILE A 619 -17.27 -0.04 41.76
CA ILE A 619 -18.21 -0.67 40.82
C ILE A 619 -17.41 -1.69 39.99
N LYS A 620 -17.96 -2.91 39.89
CA LYS A 620 -17.36 -4.05 39.19
C LYS A 620 -17.75 -4.05 37.71
N SER A 621 -16.87 -4.54 36.85
CA SER A 621 -17.25 -5.21 35.59
C SER A 621 -16.31 -6.40 35.32
N PRO A 622 -16.74 -7.40 34.53
CA PRO A 622 -16.28 -8.78 34.70
C PRO A 622 -15.14 -9.22 33.78
N GLN A 623 -14.52 -10.33 34.15
CA GLN A 623 -13.49 -11.03 33.37
C GLN A 623 -14.06 -11.60 32.05
N ILE A 624 -13.33 -11.41 30.96
CA ILE A 624 -13.25 -12.40 29.88
C ILE A 624 -11.77 -12.72 29.68
N ASN A 625 -11.40 -13.97 29.91
CA ASN A 625 -10.04 -14.45 29.87
C ASN A 625 -10.00 -15.61 28.86
N LYS A 626 -9.37 -15.43 27.68
CA LYS A 626 -8.89 -16.56 26.88
C LYS A 626 -7.89 -16.14 25.78
N GLN A 627 -6.76 -16.86 25.78
CA GLN A 627 -5.86 -17.12 24.65
C GLN A 627 -5.24 -15.92 23.91
N ILE A 628 -4.16 -15.39 24.51
CA ILE A 628 -2.93 -15.11 23.76
C ILE A 628 -1.79 -15.81 24.51
N SER A 629 -1.27 -16.89 23.95
CA SER A 629 -0.04 -17.56 24.41
C SER A 629 0.56 -18.31 23.24
N ASN A 630 1.86 -18.10 23.03
CA ASN A 630 2.77 -18.88 22.19
C ASN A 630 2.53 -18.75 20.67
N ASN A 631 3.32 -17.88 20.04
CA ASN A 631 3.90 -18.10 18.71
C ASN A 631 5.25 -17.38 18.63
N HIS A 632 6.19 -17.82 19.48
CA HIS A 632 7.63 -17.62 19.26
C HIS A 632 8.21 -18.98 18.87
N GLU A 633 8.07 -19.36 17.60
CA GLU A 633 8.84 -20.46 17.02
C GLU A 633 10.18 -19.93 16.49
N SER A 634 11.20 -20.02 17.34
CA SER A 634 12.59 -20.02 16.91
C SER A 634 12.87 -21.34 16.18
N LEU A 635 12.68 -21.37 14.86
CA LEU A 635 13.01 -22.55 14.05
C LEU A 635 14.50 -22.55 13.70
N GLU A 636 15.18 -23.61 14.12
CA GLU A 636 16.61 -23.81 13.90
C GLU A 636 16.93 -24.05 12.42
N ILE A 637 17.97 -23.40 11.91
CA ILE A 637 18.46 -23.59 10.54
C ILE A 637 19.34 -24.84 10.52
N ASN A 638 18.73 -26.02 10.35
CA ASN A 638 19.45 -27.28 10.10
C ASN A 638 18.57 -28.37 9.46
N ASP A 639 17.96 -28.08 8.30
CA ASP A 639 17.76 -29.11 7.27
C ASP A 639 17.39 -28.49 5.92
N LEU A 640 18.25 -28.67 4.92
CA LEU A 640 17.98 -28.70 3.47
C LEU A 640 19.32 -28.80 2.71
N SER A 641 19.96 -29.97 2.83
CA SER A 641 21.03 -30.36 1.90
C SER A 641 20.60 -31.64 1.18
N LYS A 642 20.84 -31.67 -0.14
CA LYS A 642 20.53 -32.73 -1.15
C LYS A 642 19.20 -32.59 -1.91
N THR A 643 19.28 -31.97 -3.09
CA THR A 643 18.93 -32.55 -4.40
C THR A 643 19.62 -31.70 -5.48
N GLN A 644 20.77 -32.15 -5.99
CA GLN A 644 20.91 -32.83 -7.29
C GLN A 644 20.79 -31.90 -8.51
N ASP A 645 21.96 -31.57 -9.05
CA ASP A 645 22.24 -30.99 -10.36
C ASP A 645 21.47 -31.71 -11.49
N ASN A 646 20.92 -30.91 -12.42
CA ASN A 646 20.63 -31.32 -13.79
C ASN A 646 20.69 -30.08 -14.70
N SER A 647 21.91 -29.69 -15.03
CA SER A 647 22.23 -28.67 -16.03
C SER A 647 21.91 -29.11 -17.46
N GLN A 648 21.19 -28.28 -18.23
CA GLN A 648 21.56 -27.88 -19.60
C GLN A 648 20.67 -26.73 -20.15
N PRO A 649 21.24 -25.70 -20.80
CA PRO A 649 20.49 -24.56 -21.34
C PRO A 649 20.16 -24.71 -22.83
N LEU A 650 19.05 -24.12 -23.28
CA LEU A 650 18.72 -23.97 -24.70
C LEU A 650 19.11 -22.58 -25.22
N GLU A 651 20.13 -22.53 -26.07
CA GLU A 651 20.52 -21.32 -26.80
C GLU A 651 19.42 -20.85 -27.75
N LYS A 652 19.13 -19.53 -27.78
CA LYS A 652 18.74 -18.84 -29.01
C LYS A 652 19.53 -17.55 -29.18
N LYS A 653 20.38 -17.55 -30.20
CA LYS A 653 21.24 -16.43 -30.61
C LYS A 653 20.43 -15.37 -31.35
N TYR A 654 20.57 -14.11 -30.95
CA TYR A 654 20.44 -12.97 -31.87
C TYR A 654 21.63 -12.04 -31.68
N THR A 655 22.53 -12.07 -32.68
CA THR A 655 23.68 -11.17 -32.79
C THR A 655 23.25 -9.84 -33.38
N VAL A 656 23.66 -8.75 -32.73
CA VAL A 656 23.85 -7.45 -33.40
C VAL A 656 25.26 -6.98 -33.07
N GLU A 657 26.12 -6.88 -34.08
CA GLU A 657 27.42 -6.25 -33.94
C GLU A 657 27.24 -4.74 -33.81
N ASN A 658 27.95 -4.11 -32.88
CA ASN A 658 28.56 -2.81 -33.17
C ASN A 658 29.85 -2.64 -32.37
N LYS A 659 30.96 -2.51 -33.10
CA LYS A 659 32.27 -2.19 -32.55
C LYS A 659 32.36 -0.68 -32.35
N GLN A 660 32.84 -0.23 -31.20
CA GLN A 660 33.72 0.92 -31.16
C GLN A 660 34.72 0.81 -30.01
N GLU A 661 35.86 1.47 -30.19
CA GLU A 661 37.13 1.06 -29.61
C GLU A 661 37.39 1.64 -28.21
N VAL A 662 38.08 0.86 -27.38
CA VAL A 662 38.61 1.34 -26.10
C VAL A 662 39.89 2.13 -26.38
N SER A 663 39.90 3.42 -26.06
CA SER A 663 41.13 4.19 -25.86
C SER A 663 41.27 4.58 -24.40
N ASN A 664 42.20 3.95 -23.69
CA ASN A 664 42.66 4.43 -22.39
C ASN A 664 43.31 5.80 -22.55
N GLU A 665 42.93 6.79 -21.73
CA GLU A 665 43.90 7.65 -21.04
C GLU A 665 43.20 8.48 -19.94
N ASN A 666 43.57 8.23 -18.69
CA ASN A 666 43.26 9.08 -17.55
C ASN A 666 44.52 9.90 -17.24
N PRO A 667 44.42 11.24 -17.35
CA PRO A 667 44.93 12.06 -16.26
C PRO A 667 43.92 13.18 -15.90
N TYR A 668 43.62 13.36 -14.62
CA TYR A 668 43.82 14.64 -13.90
C TYR A 668 43.30 14.54 -12.45
N PHE A 669 44.21 14.20 -11.54
CA PHE A 669 44.01 14.31 -10.10
C PHE A 669 45.02 15.32 -9.55
N LYS A 670 44.64 16.60 -9.35
CA LYS A 670 45.35 17.57 -8.47
C LYS A 670 44.74 18.99 -8.45
N TYR A 671 44.41 19.45 -7.23
CA TYR A 671 44.05 20.83 -6.84
C TYR A 671 42.75 21.37 -7.51
N GLY A 672 41.88 22.15 -6.85
CA GLY A 672 41.93 22.76 -5.53
C GLY A 672 41.61 24.26 -5.60
N LEU A 673 40.70 24.72 -4.74
CA LEU A 673 40.27 26.11 -4.44
C LEU A 673 39.11 26.75 -5.24
N ILE A 674 38.06 27.09 -4.46
CA ILE A 674 37.40 28.40 -4.32
C ILE A 674 36.80 29.07 -5.56
N VAL A 675 35.47 29.27 -5.51
CA VAL A 675 34.84 30.53 -5.95
C VAL A 675 33.98 31.07 -4.82
N ALA A 676 34.17 32.36 -4.49
CA ALA A 676 33.37 33.09 -3.52
C ALA A 676 32.93 34.44 -4.11
N GLY A 677 31.66 34.79 -3.94
CA GLY A 677 31.06 36.06 -4.39
C GLY A 677 30.76 36.12 -5.91
N GLY A 678 29.70 36.79 -6.36
CA GLY A 678 28.67 37.54 -5.64
C GLY A 678 28.15 38.73 -6.45
N VAL A 679 27.02 39.31 -6.01
CA VAL A 679 26.37 40.55 -6.48
C VAL A 679 25.47 40.45 -7.72
N VAL A 680 24.16 40.49 -7.43
CA VAL A 680 23.07 40.93 -8.32
C VAL A 680 22.99 42.47 -8.29
N VAL A 681 22.93 43.14 -9.45
CA VAL A 681 22.23 44.45 -9.60
C VAL A 681 21.59 44.59 -10.99
N LEU A 682 20.26 44.80 -10.96
CA LEU A 682 19.31 45.39 -11.92
C LEU A 682 19.74 45.86 -13.33
N GLY A 683 18.79 45.73 -14.28
CA GLY A 683 18.66 46.70 -15.38
C GLY A 683 17.82 46.29 -16.60
N MET A 684 16.48 46.29 -16.51
CA MET A 684 15.65 46.30 -17.73
C MET A 684 15.86 47.62 -18.50
N LEU A 685 15.92 47.61 -19.84
CA LEU A 685 14.92 48.21 -20.76
C LEU A 685 15.38 48.34 -22.24
N LYS A 686 14.70 47.60 -23.14
CA LYS A 686 14.27 47.94 -24.53
C LYS A 686 15.20 48.63 -25.57
N VAL A 687 15.32 47.91 -26.70
CA VAL A 687 14.99 48.32 -28.09
C VAL A 687 16.03 49.07 -28.95
N ALA A 688 16.16 48.55 -30.18
CA ALA A 688 16.92 49.06 -31.35
C ALA A 688 18.45 49.01 -31.19
N ILE A 689 19.24 48.63 -32.20
CA ILE A 689 19.06 48.86 -33.65
C ILE A 689 19.23 47.56 -34.46
N SER A 690 18.27 47.32 -35.37
CA SER A 690 18.39 46.37 -36.48
C SER A 690 19.16 47.02 -37.64
N ILE A 691 19.65 46.19 -38.59
CA ILE A 691 20.34 46.54 -39.84
C ILE A 691 21.86 46.75 -39.67
N PHE A 692 22.64 45.74 -40.05
CA PHE A 692 23.42 45.82 -41.31
C PHE A 692 23.78 44.42 -41.88
N ARG A 693 23.10 44.08 -42.99
CA ARG A 693 23.48 43.20 -44.13
C ARG A 693 24.20 41.85 -43.85
N LYS A 694 23.56 40.69 -44.09
CA LYS A 694 23.30 40.01 -45.39
C LYS A 694 24.54 39.66 -46.23
N LYS A 695 24.68 38.34 -46.45
CA LYS A 695 25.27 37.62 -47.61
C LYS A 695 26.77 37.77 -47.89
N ALA A 696 27.52 36.70 -47.62
CA ALA A 696 27.80 35.72 -48.67
C ALA A 696 27.23 34.37 -48.20
#